data_AF-A0A0M0FZF7-F1
#
_entry.id   AF-A0A0M0FZF7-F1
#
_cell.length_a   1.000
_cell.length_b   1.000
_cell.length_c   1.000
_cell.angle_alpha   90.00
_cell.angle_beta   90.00
_cell.angle_gamma   90.00
#
_symmetry.space_group_name_H-M   'P 1'
#
loop_
_entity.id
_entity.type
_entity.pdbx_description
1 polymer ?
#
loop_
_entity_poly.entity_id
_entity_poly.type
_entity_poly.pdbx_seq_one_letter_code
_entity_poly.pdbx_strand_id
1 'polypeptide(L)'
;MSKVYTNAIEIIELNQDIIHIYMKEQNDFIKMNLEELKDGEAVRCLDYQEENQVLLEHELGTSRLYVYVFDQSIYVLKEDLSSMNVPTAAYPFNIENFTDLLTVNQIGLTRLGLFGVNDVFIASIDEFFNKDELVYTIDVGLNFLDIEEDKRFTLLAKVSYLQYHLVVTYDHLNSCIQIAKVLLNVLQEHPDISLQLMSKNKIQIELPSLGTSKIVNFSQIKKKSPKKIFKQTVAKEFKGEHLLSIIVINKSRYYIYLKKGGVYLGKSNIYNVTGHIPKLRVLSTKDAFYIYGRFTHYARNSDQKYDYLYIRNSEHRLTRFVRPFKNVKILKRYGFFKVPMAELDINERIHNNLYVGSEDRLLHSLKLKYKDQKVKTLTFKKRGDLLHVLRTNLKGNLTSTIVPFSEEYTLGSRLKVKLAKFMSKFTNGSKNTNLYFEKKSDKADESGFRVFEKVMEANPTGSDNFFILNKNSAHYPYMKKTYGKNVIEKYSYKHYLSIFNANYFISSELSNHLLNDRLYIDSLRNRIMQVPLIFLQHGIMFAKPVDNPMAFGFHKDKNLYNMYKSVISSELEAGEFYKMKYDRDDLILTGLATFDYAKLEPHADKIAFMPTYRYWEEGLVYNNRIEETSYYKTLMKVIKAFEQQNLLHRLLIVPHNKFSEFIYNNMPEYKHIISDNPSEALKISNVFITDYSSAIYDAQFRGAYPIFYWEEKDYLIRQYKAIPPVNDENAPGPIAYSVDDLLSIVKEAIDNDYVLDQIYTENYRRINEFDDRQNTTRILEFLKKEQII
;
A
#
# COMPACT_ATOMS: atom_id res chain seq x y z
N MET A 1 -9.37 -21.27 -2.88
CA MET A 1 -9.00 -19.85 -2.63
C MET A 1 -7.48 -19.70 -2.64
N SER A 2 -6.90 -18.57 -3.08
CA SER A 2 -5.43 -18.37 -3.11
C SER A 2 -4.93 -17.49 -1.96
N LYS A 3 -3.85 -17.90 -1.30
CA LYS A 3 -3.11 -17.10 -0.32
C LYS A 3 -1.70 -16.85 -0.84
N VAL A 4 -1.35 -15.58 -1.04
CA VAL A 4 0.00 -15.14 -1.40
C VAL A 4 0.70 -14.60 -0.17
N TYR A 5 1.84 -15.17 0.19
CA TYR A 5 2.55 -14.87 1.44
C TYR A 5 3.70 -13.87 1.27
N THR A 6 4.06 -13.52 0.03
CA THR A 6 5.18 -12.62 -0.29
C THR A 6 4.81 -11.58 -1.35
N ASN A 7 5.49 -10.44 -1.35
CA ASN A 7 5.40 -9.47 -2.43
C ASN A 7 6.36 -9.78 -3.60
N ALA A 8 7.27 -10.75 -3.41
CA ALA A 8 8.25 -11.17 -4.41
C ALA A 8 7.60 -11.84 -5.62
N ILE A 9 6.39 -12.36 -5.46
CA ILE A 9 5.62 -12.94 -6.55
C ILE A 9 4.42 -12.08 -6.93
N GLU A 10 4.01 -12.19 -8.18
CA GLU A 10 2.75 -11.67 -8.70
C GLU A 10 2.07 -12.75 -9.53
N ILE A 11 0.80 -13.00 -9.25
CA ILE A 11 0.03 -14.02 -9.98
C ILE A 11 -0.44 -13.38 -11.29
N ILE A 12 0.07 -13.91 -12.39
CA ILE A 12 -0.37 -13.53 -13.74
C ILE A 12 -1.64 -14.32 -14.06
N GLU A 13 -1.60 -15.64 -13.87
CA GLU A 13 -2.72 -16.54 -14.10
C GLU A 13 -2.68 -17.71 -13.11
N LEU A 14 -3.82 -18.09 -12.56
CA LEU A 14 -3.95 -19.24 -11.68
C LEU A 14 -5.40 -19.75 -11.70
N ASN A 15 -5.58 -20.96 -12.22
CA ASN A 15 -6.86 -21.65 -12.31
C ASN A 15 -6.68 -23.17 -12.08
N GLN A 16 -7.64 -24.00 -12.47
CA GLN A 16 -7.57 -25.46 -12.29
C GLN A 16 -6.54 -26.14 -13.19
N ASP A 17 -6.15 -25.50 -14.29
CA ASP A 17 -5.33 -26.08 -15.34
C ASP A 17 -3.92 -25.49 -15.38
N ILE A 18 -3.73 -24.23 -14.96
CA ILE A 18 -2.46 -23.54 -15.11
C ILE A 18 -2.06 -22.73 -13.88
N ILE A 19 -0.75 -22.69 -13.63
CA ILE A 19 -0.10 -21.70 -12.78
C ILE A 19 0.86 -20.86 -13.63
N HIS A 20 0.74 -19.54 -13.55
CA HIS A 20 1.65 -18.58 -14.16
C HIS A 20 1.93 -17.44 -13.19
N ILE A 21 3.17 -17.36 -12.70
CA ILE A 21 3.58 -16.37 -11.69
C ILE A 21 4.85 -15.64 -12.11
N TYR A 22 4.91 -14.35 -11.81
CA TYR A 22 6.06 -13.48 -11.99
C TYR A 22 6.91 -13.41 -10.72
N MET A 23 8.21 -13.64 -10.86
CA MET A 23 9.23 -13.49 -9.83
C MET A 23 9.91 -12.11 -9.97
N LYS A 24 9.50 -11.14 -9.15
CA LYS A 24 9.90 -9.73 -9.30
C LYS A 24 11.39 -9.46 -9.09
N GLU A 25 12.05 -10.22 -8.21
CA GLU A 25 13.44 -9.98 -7.86
C GLU A 25 14.41 -10.58 -8.89
N GLN A 26 14.03 -11.71 -9.50
CA GLN A 26 14.80 -12.42 -10.52
C GLN A 26 14.45 -11.94 -11.93
N ASN A 27 13.34 -11.21 -12.06
CA ASN A 27 12.74 -10.83 -13.34
C ASN A 27 12.46 -12.07 -14.22
N ASP A 28 11.89 -13.12 -13.63
CA ASP A 28 11.66 -14.41 -14.30
C ASP A 28 10.22 -14.95 -14.06
N PHE A 29 9.80 -15.97 -14.82
CA PHE A 29 8.48 -16.57 -14.70
C PHE A 29 8.51 -18.05 -14.37
N ILE A 30 7.47 -18.48 -13.68
CA ILE A 30 7.13 -19.90 -13.54
C ILE A 30 5.77 -20.10 -14.18
N LYS A 31 5.73 -20.90 -15.25
CA LYS A 31 4.51 -21.27 -15.98
C LYS A 31 4.44 -22.79 -16.15
N MET A 32 3.39 -23.43 -15.63
CA MET A 32 3.21 -24.89 -15.71
C MET A 32 1.73 -25.27 -15.81
N ASN A 33 1.46 -26.36 -16.51
CA ASN A 33 0.15 -27.01 -16.51
C ASN A 33 0.02 -27.89 -15.25
N LEU A 34 -1.07 -27.77 -14.52
CA LEU A 34 -1.32 -28.48 -13.27
C LEU A 34 -1.60 -29.97 -13.48
N GLU A 35 -2.02 -30.37 -14.68
CA GLU A 35 -2.17 -31.79 -15.04
C GLU A 35 -0.81 -32.51 -15.11
N GLU A 36 0.28 -31.79 -15.37
CA GLU A 36 1.64 -32.34 -15.43
C GLU A 36 2.22 -32.60 -14.03
N LEU A 37 1.59 -32.05 -12.98
CA LEU A 37 1.99 -32.24 -11.59
C LEU A 37 1.38 -33.51 -11.00
N LYS A 38 2.23 -34.47 -10.66
CA LYS A 38 1.86 -35.65 -9.88
C LYS A 38 1.69 -35.29 -8.40
N ASP A 39 0.71 -35.90 -7.75
CA ASP A 39 0.45 -35.67 -6.33
C ASP A 39 1.62 -36.12 -5.45
N GLY A 40 2.09 -35.22 -4.59
CA GLY A 40 3.19 -35.46 -3.67
C GLY A 40 4.60 -35.32 -4.27
N GLU A 41 4.73 -35.10 -5.58
CA GLU A 41 6.02 -34.87 -6.24
C GLU A 41 6.28 -33.37 -6.44
N ALA A 42 7.36 -32.86 -5.83
CA ALA A 42 7.74 -31.46 -5.95
C ALA A 42 8.62 -31.21 -7.19
N VAL A 43 8.24 -30.25 -8.02
CA VAL A 43 8.97 -29.88 -9.25
C VAL A 43 9.84 -28.65 -9.01
N ARG A 44 11.16 -28.80 -9.12
CA ARG A 44 12.12 -27.69 -9.04
C ARG A 44 11.99 -26.79 -10.26
N CYS A 45 11.80 -25.50 -10.06
CA CYS A 45 11.60 -24.51 -11.12
C CYS A 45 12.88 -23.71 -11.41
N LEU A 46 13.38 -22.96 -10.43
CA LEU A 46 14.53 -22.05 -10.60
C LEU A 46 15.25 -21.78 -9.28
N ASP A 47 16.49 -21.30 -9.37
CA ASP A 47 17.30 -20.89 -8.21
C ASP A 47 16.79 -19.58 -7.61
N TYR A 48 16.69 -19.53 -6.28
CA TYR A 48 16.14 -18.41 -5.53
C TYR A 48 16.81 -18.31 -4.16
N GLN A 49 17.70 -17.33 -4.02
CA GLN A 49 18.60 -17.14 -2.87
C GLN A 49 17.89 -16.51 -1.65
N GLU A 50 16.86 -17.18 -1.15
CA GLU A 50 16.09 -16.75 0.02
C GLU A 50 15.88 -17.91 1.01
N GLU A 51 15.48 -17.56 2.23
CA GLU A 51 15.17 -18.55 3.26
C GLU A 51 13.94 -19.40 2.87
N ASN A 52 13.95 -20.65 3.35
CA ASN A 52 12.86 -21.60 3.12
C ASN A 52 11.51 -21.03 3.57
N GLN A 53 10.58 -20.87 2.63
CA GLN A 53 9.30 -20.22 2.86
C GLN A 53 8.24 -20.63 1.83
N VAL A 54 6.96 -20.63 2.21
CA VAL A 54 5.86 -20.76 1.25
C VAL A 54 5.60 -19.40 0.61
N LEU A 55 5.52 -19.35 -0.72
CA LEU A 55 5.25 -18.15 -1.50
C LEU A 55 3.76 -18.04 -1.84
N LEU A 56 3.14 -19.16 -2.23
CA LEU A 56 1.74 -19.28 -2.63
C LEU A 56 1.13 -20.58 -2.09
N GLU A 57 -0.11 -20.49 -1.63
CA GLU A 57 -1.00 -21.62 -1.39
C GLU A 57 -2.29 -21.42 -2.21
N HIS A 58 -2.76 -22.45 -2.90
CA HIS A 58 -4.02 -22.42 -3.64
C HIS A 58 -4.79 -23.72 -3.48
N GLU A 59 -6.06 -23.64 -3.08
CA GLU A 59 -6.92 -24.81 -2.94
C GLU A 59 -7.49 -25.26 -4.30
N LEU A 60 -7.36 -26.55 -4.59
CA LEU A 60 -7.83 -27.25 -5.78
C LEU A 60 -8.76 -28.40 -5.38
N GLY A 61 -9.95 -28.08 -4.88
CA GLY A 61 -10.91 -29.09 -4.42
C GLY A 61 -10.36 -29.91 -3.24
N THR A 62 -10.01 -31.18 -3.49
CA THR A 62 -9.40 -32.10 -2.50
C THR A 62 -7.88 -31.95 -2.38
N SER A 63 -7.25 -31.22 -3.30
CA SER A 63 -5.80 -31.01 -3.34
C SER A 63 -5.44 -29.56 -3.01
N ARG A 64 -4.16 -29.33 -2.70
CA ARG A 64 -3.60 -28.01 -2.46
C ARG A 64 -2.33 -27.83 -3.26
N LEU A 65 -2.25 -26.72 -3.99
CA LEU A 65 -1.08 -26.31 -4.74
C LEU A 65 -0.22 -25.38 -3.88
N TYR A 66 1.08 -25.68 -3.83
CA TYR A 66 2.08 -24.88 -3.14
C TYR A 66 3.12 -24.39 -4.14
N VAL A 67 3.49 -23.12 -4.02
CA VAL A 67 4.76 -22.59 -4.55
C VAL A 67 5.60 -22.20 -3.36
N TYR A 68 6.81 -22.74 -3.28
CA TYR A 68 7.62 -22.58 -2.08
C TYR A 68 9.11 -22.63 -2.37
N VAL A 69 9.89 -22.06 -1.46
CA VAL A 69 11.35 -22.05 -1.49
C VAL A 69 11.83 -23.15 -0.57
N PHE A 70 12.64 -24.05 -1.11
CA PHE A 70 13.35 -25.07 -0.36
C PHE A 70 14.78 -25.19 -0.89
N ASP A 71 15.76 -25.15 0.00
CA ASP A 71 17.18 -25.28 -0.35
C ASP A 71 17.61 -24.33 -1.48
N GLN A 72 17.28 -23.05 -1.30
CA GLN A 72 17.60 -21.95 -2.24
C GLN A 72 17.05 -22.16 -3.66
N SER A 73 15.99 -22.95 -3.83
CA SER A 73 15.30 -23.17 -5.10
C SER A 73 13.80 -23.06 -4.92
N ILE A 74 13.09 -22.62 -5.96
CA ILE A 74 11.62 -22.62 -5.98
C ILE A 74 11.12 -23.97 -6.46
N TYR A 75 10.12 -24.48 -5.76
CA TYR A 75 9.39 -25.69 -6.09
C TYR A 75 7.90 -25.39 -6.25
N VAL A 76 7.24 -26.18 -7.10
CA VAL A 76 5.79 -26.27 -7.15
C VAL A 76 5.37 -27.70 -6.81
N LEU A 77 4.37 -27.82 -5.95
CA LEU A 77 3.86 -29.10 -5.47
C LEU A 77 2.33 -29.09 -5.49
N LYS A 78 1.74 -30.15 -6.06
CA LYS A 78 0.34 -30.50 -5.85
C LYS A 78 0.26 -31.56 -4.77
N GLU A 79 -0.47 -31.29 -3.69
CA GLU A 79 -0.61 -32.20 -2.54
C GLU A 79 -2.07 -32.60 -2.33
N ASP A 80 -2.36 -33.90 -2.35
CA ASP A 80 -3.65 -34.45 -1.92
C ASP A 80 -3.77 -34.39 -0.39
N LEU A 81 -4.82 -33.72 0.09
CA LEU A 81 -5.05 -33.53 1.53
C LEU A 81 -5.45 -34.82 2.26
N SER A 82 -5.88 -35.86 1.55
CA SER A 82 -6.16 -37.19 2.13
C SER A 82 -4.90 -38.05 2.33
N SER A 83 -3.83 -37.73 1.60
CA SER A 83 -2.54 -38.42 1.70
C SER A 83 -1.79 -38.00 2.97
N MET A 84 -1.02 -38.94 3.54
CA MET A 84 -0.09 -38.68 4.65
C MET A 84 1.38 -38.71 4.21
N ASN A 85 1.64 -38.72 2.89
CA ASN A 85 3.00 -38.78 2.36
C ASN A 85 3.70 -37.42 2.48
N VAL A 86 4.95 -37.46 2.93
CA VAL A 86 5.83 -36.28 2.94
C VAL A 86 6.51 -36.17 1.57
N PRO A 87 6.45 -35.01 0.89
CA PRO A 87 7.09 -34.84 -0.41
C PRO A 87 8.62 -34.89 -0.29
N THR A 88 9.31 -35.19 -1.39
CA THR A 88 10.79 -35.33 -1.41
C THR A 88 11.52 -34.04 -1.06
N ALA A 89 11.03 -32.89 -1.53
CA ALA A 89 11.54 -31.56 -1.19
C ALA A 89 10.70 -30.92 -0.06
N ALA A 90 10.60 -31.59 1.09
CA ALA A 90 9.85 -31.10 2.25
C ALA A 90 10.73 -30.37 3.27
N TYR A 91 10.11 -29.48 4.05
CA TYR A 91 10.76 -28.83 5.18
C TYR A 91 11.09 -29.85 6.27
N PRO A 92 12.36 -29.95 6.72
CA PRO A 92 12.76 -30.92 7.73
C PRO A 92 12.32 -30.45 9.13
N PHE A 93 11.11 -30.85 9.54
CA PHE A 93 10.61 -30.52 10.88
C PHE A 93 11.37 -31.30 11.95
N ASN A 94 11.84 -30.60 12.98
CA ASN A 94 12.37 -31.22 14.17
C ASN A 94 11.21 -31.60 15.10
N ILE A 95 10.96 -32.90 15.26
CA ILE A 95 9.84 -33.43 16.04
C ILE A 95 10.40 -34.16 17.27
N GLU A 96 10.02 -33.70 18.45
CA GLU A 96 10.33 -34.32 19.74
C GLU A 96 9.03 -34.86 20.37
N ASN A 97 8.85 -36.17 20.39
CA ASN A 97 7.77 -36.85 21.11
C ASN A 97 8.27 -37.27 22.50
N PHE A 98 7.56 -36.85 23.56
CA PHE A 98 7.95 -37.09 24.96
C PHE A 98 7.18 -38.26 25.60
N THR A 99 6.27 -38.88 24.86
CA THR A 99 5.45 -40.02 25.29
C THR A 99 5.04 -40.85 24.07
N ASP A 100 4.82 -42.14 24.28
CA ASP A 100 4.29 -43.06 23.26
C ASP A 100 2.76 -43.06 23.20
N LEU A 101 2.10 -42.38 24.14
CA LEU A 101 0.64 -42.32 24.23
C LEU A 101 0.03 -41.42 23.15
N LEU A 102 0.84 -40.49 22.66
CA LEU A 102 0.52 -39.61 21.56
C LEU A 102 1.80 -39.16 20.87
N THR A 103 1.84 -39.31 19.56
CA THR A 103 2.95 -38.87 18.72
C THR A 103 2.48 -37.85 17.69
N VAL A 104 3.39 -36.97 17.28
CA VAL A 104 3.22 -36.07 16.15
C VAL A 104 4.14 -36.54 15.04
N ASN A 105 3.65 -36.60 13.80
CA ASN A 105 4.47 -36.88 12.60
C ASN A 105 4.16 -35.85 11.50
N GLN A 106 5.08 -35.64 10.57
CA GLN A 106 4.83 -34.82 9.38
C GLN A 106 4.02 -35.62 8.35
N ILE A 107 2.97 -35.03 7.79
CA ILE A 107 2.03 -35.69 6.86
C ILE A 107 1.77 -34.86 5.59
N GLY A 108 2.82 -34.26 5.04
CA GLY A 108 2.77 -33.37 3.87
C GLY A 108 3.86 -32.30 3.92
N LEU A 109 3.76 -31.29 3.07
CA LEU A 109 4.71 -30.19 2.99
C LEU A 109 4.67 -29.32 4.26
N THR A 110 3.48 -28.90 4.69
CA THR A 110 3.29 -28.01 5.85
C THR A 110 2.45 -28.62 6.97
N ARG A 111 1.96 -29.85 6.80
CA ARG A 111 0.97 -30.49 7.67
C ARG A 111 1.60 -31.44 8.68
N LEU A 112 1.02 -31.48 9.88
CA LEU A 112 1.39 -32.42 10.94
C LEU A 112 0.17 -33.30 11.30
N GLY A 113 0.40 -34.58 11.53
CA GLY A 113 -0.58 -35.55 11.98
C GLY A 113 -0.38 -35.85 13.45
N LEU A 114 -1.49 -35.91 14.19
CA LEU A 114 -1.54 -36.31 15.59
C LEU A 114 -2.02 -37.76 15.65
N PHE A 115 -1.23 -38.64 16.27
CA PHE A 115 -1.50 -40.06 16.34
C PHE A 115 -1.58 -40.51 17.79
N GLY A 116 -2.59 -41.30 18.12
CA GLY A 116 -2.72 -41.96 19.42
C GLY A 116 -1.96 -43.27 19.48
N VAL A 117 -2.23 -44.06 20.52
CA VAL A 117 -1.71 -45.42 20.68
C VAL A 117 -2.05 -46.27 19.44
N ASN A 118 -1.09 -47.08 18.98
CA ASN A 118 -1.18 -47.91 17.77
C ASN A 118 -1.37 -47.10 16.46
N ASP A 119 -0.80 -45.90 16.37
CA ASP A 119 -0.83 -45.04 15.19
C ASP A 119 -2.25 -44.67 14.69
N VAL A 120 -3.22 -44.63 15.59
CA VAL A 120 -4.58 -44.17 15.26
C VAL A 120 -4.56 -42.67 15.00
N PHE A 121 -4.94 -42.25 13.79
CA PHE A 121 -5.02 -40.85 13.42
C PHE A 121 -6.11 -40.13 14.23
N ILE A 122 -5.74 -39.05 14.91
CA ILE A 122 -6.63 -38.23 15.75
C ILE A 122 -7.03 -36.96 15.00
N ALA A 123 -6.05 -36.21 14.48
CA ALA A 123 -6.27 -34.91 13.84
C ALA A 123 -5.08 -34.51 12.96
N SER A 124 -5.33 -33.66 11.94
CA SER A 124 -4.29 -32.96 11.20
C SER A 124 -4.15 -31.51 11.67
N ILE A 125 -2.96 -30.96 11.50
CA ILE A 125 -2.61 -29.57 11.77
C ILE A 125 -2.01 -28.99 10.51
N ASP A 126 -2.84 -28.29 9.74
CA ASP A 126 -2.47 -27.81 8.41
C ASP A 126 -1.68 -26.50 8.43
N GLU A 127 -1.83 -25.72 9.50
CA GLU A 127 -1.38 -24.33 9.57
C GLU A 127 -0.03 -24.14 10.28
N PHE A 128 0.76 -25.22 10.48
CA PHE A 128 2.00 -25.14 11.26
C PHE A 128 2.97 -24.08 10.71
N PHE A 129 3.10 -24.03 9.39
CA PHE A 129 4.03 -23.14 8.68
C PHE A 129 3.49 -21.72 8.42
N ASN A 130 2.25 -21.44 8.84
CA ASN A 130 1.63 -20.12 8.72
C ASN A 130 1.94 -19.23 9.95
N LYS A 131 1.97 -17.90 9.77
CA LYS A 131 2.18 -16.88 10.83
C LYS A 131 0.93 -16.56 11.66
N ASP A 132 -0.22 -17.13 11.32
CA ASP A 132 -1.46 -16.94 12.08
C ASP A 132 -1.42 -17.63 13.45
N GLU A 133 -2.17 -17.12 14.41
CA GLU A 133 -2.23 -17.72 15.75
C GLU A 133 -2.99 -19.05 15.66
N LEU A 134 -2.41 -20.12 16.20
CA LEU A 134 -3.03 -21.44 16.24
C LEU A 134 -3.10 -21.89 17.69
N VAL A 135 -4.33 -21.99 18.19
CA VAL A 135 -4.65 -22.58 19.49
C VAL A 135 -5.81 -23.53 19.27
N TYR A 136 -5.56 -24.82 19.47
CA TYR A 136 -6.53 -25.88 19.28
C TYR A 136 -6.67 -26.68 20.58
N THR A 137 -7.88 -27.15 20.84
CA THR A 137 -8.19 -28.04 21.96
C THR A 137 -8.90 -29.27 21.38
N ILE A 138 -8.39 -30.45 21.68
CA ILE A 138 -9.00 -31.73 21.33
C ILE A 138 -9.46 -32.37 22.62
N ASP A 139 -10.77 -32.60 22.73
CA ASP A 139 -11.30 -33.41 23.81
C ASP A 139 -10.94 -34.87 23.54
N VAL A 140 -10.08 -35.41 24.39
CA VAL A 140 -9.77 -36.84 24.46
C VAL A 140 -10.41 -37.32 25.74
N GLY A 141 -11.45 -38.15 25.63
CA GLY A 141 -12.27 -38.57 26.78
C GLY A 141 -11.45 -39.12 27.96
N LEU A 142 -12.11 -39.23 29.12
CA LEU A 142 -11.53 -39.51 30.45
C LEU A 142 -10.57 -40.71 30.57
N ASN A 143 -10.47 -41.58 29.56
CA ASN A 143 -9.69 -42.81 29.60
C ASN A 143 -8.29 -42.71 28.95
N PHE A 144 -7.81 -41.51 28.62
CA PHE A 144 -6.57 -41.39 27.84
C PHE A 144 -5.29 -41.72 28.65
N LEU A 145 -5.25 -41.50 29.98
CA LEU A 145 -4.00 -41.52 30.75
C LEU A 145 -4.19 -41.85 32.25
N ASP A 146 -3.70 -43.02 32.70
CA ASP A 146 -3.31 -43.28 34.11
C ASP A 146 -1.92 -42.66 34.36
N ILE A 147 -1.82 -41.34 34.27
CA ILE A 147 -0.59 -40.62 34.65
C ILE A 147 -0.80 -40.03 36.04
N GLU A 148 -0.24 -40.68 37.06
CA GLU A 148 0.00 -40.03 38.34
C GLU A 148 1.05 -38.92 38.14
N GLU A 149 0.67 -37.64 38.22
CA GLU A 149 1.62 -36.57 38.58
C GLU A 149 0.90 -35.26 39.00
N ASP A 150 1.47 -34.58 40.01
CA ASP A 150 0.99 -33.37 40.71
C ASP A 150 1.00 -32.07 39.85
N LYS A 151 0.83 -32.16 38.52
CA LYS A 151 0.98 -31.05 37.56
C LYS A 151 -0.24 -30.92 36.63
N ARG A 152 -0.80 -29.71 36.54
CA ARG A 152 -1.94 -29.40 35.65
C ARG A 152 -1.69 -29.66 34.15
N PHE A 153 -0.46 -29.48 33.66
CA PHE A 153 -0.15 -29.63 32.24
C PHE A 153 1.03 -30.58 32.03
N THR A 154 0.86 -31.59 31.17
CA THR A 154 1.92 -32.50 30.71
C THR A 154 2.32 -32.15 29.27
N LEU A 155 3.61 -32.08 28.98
CA LEU A 155 4.11 -31.88 27.62
C LEU A 155 4.14 -33.22 26.87
N LEU A 156 3.47 -33.30 25.72
CA LEU A 156 3.38 -34.52 24.91
C LEU A 156 4.35 -34.50 23.74
N ALA A 157 4.39 -33.38 23.00
CA ALA A 157 5.27 -33.23 21.85
C ALA A 157 5.67 -31.77 21.61
N LYS A 158 6.81 -31.59 20.93
CA LYS A 158 7.23 -30.32 20.34
C LYS A 158 7.58 -30.53 18.88
N VAL A 159 7.20 -29.58 18.04
CA VAL A 159 7.66 -29.52 16.65
C VAL A 159 8.29 -28.16 16.41
N SER A 160 9.44 -28.10 15.77
CA SER A 160 10.09 -26.84 15.40
C SER A 160 10.63 -26.85 13.98
N TYR A 161 10.54 -25.70 13.33
CA TYR A 161 11.20 -25.41 12.07
C TYR A 161 11.37 -23.91 11.89
N LEU A 162 12.61 -23.44 11.72
CA LEU A 162 12.95 -22.01 11.71
C LEU A 162 12.31 -21.29 12.92
N GLN A 163 11.40 -20.36 12.66
CA GLN A 163 10.68 -19.63 13.71
C GLN A 163 9.41 -20.33 14.22
N TYR A 164 8.92 -21.35 13.53
CA TYR A 164 7.65 -22.02 13.83
C TYR A 164 7.87 -23.08 14.89
N HIS A 165 7.17 -22.96 16.01
CA HIS A 165 7.22 -23.94 17.08
C HIS A 165 5.79 -24.35 17.43
N LEU A 166 5.54 -25.65 17.52
CA LEU A 166 4.29 -26.22 17.99
C LEU A 166 4.55 -26.87 19.34
N VAL A 167 3.67 -26.63 20.31
CA VAL A 167 3.72 -27.28 21.62
C VAL A 167 2.39 -28.00 21.82
N VAL A 168 2.47 -29.31 22.03
CA VAL A 168 1.32 -30.17 22.34
C VAL A 168 1.37 -30.53 23.81
N THR A 169 0.32 -30.18 24.56
CA THR A 169 0.23 -30.42 26.00
C THR A 169 -1.10 -31.05 26.37
N TYR A 170 -1.11 -31.95 27.33
CA TYR A 170 -2.34 -32.44 27.96
C TYR A 170 -2.71 -31.56 29.16
N ASP A 171 -3.96 -31.05 29.21
CA ASP A 171 -4.51 -30.32 30.37
C ASP A 171 -5.34 -31.29 31.22
N HIS A 172 -4.75 -31.76 32.32
CA HIS A 172 -5.38 -32.75 33.22
C HIS A 172 -6.69 -32.25 33.84
N LEU A 173 -6.82 -30.94 34.05
CA LEU A 173 -8.04 -30.37 34.63
C LEU A 173 -9.24 -30.49 33.69
N ASN A 174 -8.99 -30.33 32.39
CA ASN A 174 -10.03 -30.32 31.36
C ASN A 174 -10.07 -31.61 30.54
N SER A 175 -9.15 -32.55 30.79
CA SER A 175 -8.98 -33.81 30.03
C SER A 175 -8.93 -33.57 28.52
N CYS A 176 -8.06 -32.67 28.07
CA CYS A 176 -7.96 -32.30 26.67
C CYS A 176 -6.53 -32.05 26.22
N ILE A 177 -6.25 -32.30 24.94
CA ILE A 177 -4.99 -31.96 24.30
C ILE A 177 -5.08 -30.51 23.84
N GLN A 178 -4.18 -29.67 24.35
CA GLN A 178 -3.97 -28.31 23.90
C GLN A 178 -2.77 -28.25 22.96
N ILE A 179 -3.01 -27.72 21.76
CA ILE A 179 -2.00 -27.46 20.75
C ILE A 179 -1.85 -25.95 20.63
N ALA A 180 -0.62 -25.47 20.79
CA ALA A 180 -0.32 -24.05 20.69
C ALA A 180 0.88 -23.81 19.79
N LYS A 181 0.72 -22.95 18.79
CA LYS A 181 1.82 -22.45 17.97
C LYS A 181 2.47 -21.23 18.61
N VAL A 182 3.79 -21.23 18.65
CA VAL A 182 4.64 -20.14 19.10
C VAL A 182 5.59 -19.78 17.97
N LEU A 183 5.53 -18.53 17.51
CA LEU A 183 6.48 -18.00 16.54
C LEU A 183 7.66 -17.41 17.31
N LEU A 184 8.76 -18.16 17.43
CA LEU A 184 9.98 -17.80 18.13
C LEU A 184 11.11 -17.58 17.12
N ASN A 185 11.55 -16.35 16.94
CA ASN A 185 12.66 -15.99 16.05
C ASN A 185 13.76 -15.26 16.85
N VAL A 186 15.01 -15.68 16.69
CA VAL A 186 16.17 -15.03 17.31
C VAL A 186 16.82 -14.12 16.27
N LEU A 187 16.50 -12.82 16.33
CA LEU A 187 17.09 -11.85 15.41
C LEU A 187 18.57 -11.62 15.71
N GLN A 188 18.97 -11.65 16.98
CA GLN A 188 20.35 -11.53 17.44
C GLN A 188 20.61 -12.60 18.48
N GLU A 189 21.64 -13.40 18.25
CA GLU A 189 22.10 -14.41 19.18
C GLU A 189 23.50 -14.04 19.68
N HIS A 190 23.72 -14.21 20.98
CA HIS A 190 25.05 -14.17 21.55
C HIS A 190 25.59 -15.61 21.54
N PRO A 191 26.84 -15.87 21.15
CA PRO A 191 27.36 -17.25 21.00
C PRO A 191 27.23 -18.13 22.26
N ASP A 192 27.26 -17.51 23.44
CA ASP A 192 27.10 -18.19 24.74
C ASP A 192 25.65 -18.15 25.29
N ILE A 193 24.64 -17.86 24.47
CA ILE A 193 23.24 -17.89 24.89
C ILE A 193 22.48 -18.85 23.99
N SER A 194 21.99 -19.94 24.57
CA SER A 194 21.04 -20.85 23.93
C SER A 194 19.62 -20.60 24.44
N LEU A 195 18.64 -20.72 23.54
CA LEU A 195 17.22 -20.51 23.81
C LEU A 195 16.40 -21.72 23.41
N GLN A 196 15.67 -22.29 24.37
CA GLN A 196 14.77 -23.40 24.12
C GLN A 196 13.33 -23.06 24.54
N LEU A 197 12.36 -23.40 23.71
CA LEU A 197 10.95 -23.31 24.08
C LEU A 197 10.56 -24.49 24.97
N MET A 198 10.04 -24.20 26.16
CA MET A 198 9.64 -25.22 27.14
C MET A 198 8.14 -25.43 27.18
N SER A 199 7.36 -24.40 26.87
CA SER A 199 5.91 -24.48 26.70
C SER A 199 5.38 -23.27 25.92
N LYS A 200 4.08 -23.22 25.66
CA LYS A 200 3.41 -22.08 25.02
C LYS A 200 3.69 -20.69 25.64
N ASN A 201 4.18 -20.66 26.88
CA ASN A 201 4.46 -19.43 27.63
C ASN A 201 5.85 -19.36 28.26
N LYS A 202 6.67 -20.43 28.18
CA LYS A 202 7.95 -20.52 28.90
C LYS A 202 9.10 -20.78 27.93
N ILE A 203 10.19 -20.04 28.10
CA ILE A 203 11.48 -20.28 27.47
C ILE A 203 12.52 -20.61 28.52
N GLN A 204 13.48 -21.45 28.18
CA GLN A 204 14.71 -21.70 28.90
C GLN A 204 15.83 -20.90 28.24
N ILE A 205 16.57 -20.16 29.05
CA ILE A 205 17.74 -19.40 28.62
C ILE A 205 18.94 -20.07 29.28
N GLU A 206 19.86 -20.58 28.47
CA GLU A 206 21.05 -21.29 28.94
C GLU A 206 22.31 -20.51 28.59
N LEU A 207 23.29 -20.60 29.49
CA LEU A 207 24.65 -20.11 29.29
C LEU A 207 25.59 -21.32 29.31
N PRO A 208 25.87 -21.96 28.15
CA PRO A 208 26.63 -23.20 28.09
C PRO A 208 28.01 -23.09 28.74
N SER A 209 28.74 -22.00 28.51
CA SER A 209 30.08 -21.80 29.07
C SER A 209 30.12 -21.74 30.60
N LEU A 210 28.99 -21.37 31.22
CA LEU A 210 28.85 -21.22 32.67
C LEU A 210 28.03 -22.33 33.32
N GLY A 211 27.53 -23.29 32.54
CA GLY A 211 26.70 -24.40 33.02
C GLY A 211 25.46 -23.95 33.79
N THR A 212 24.87 -22.79 33.44
CA THR A 212 23.72 -22.24 34.17
C THR A 212 22.54 -21.96 33.24
N SER A 213 21.33 -22.23 33.71
CA SER A 213 20.09 -22.01 32.95
C SER A 213 19.02 -21.33 33.79
N LYS A 214 18.06 -20.69 33.11
CA LYS A 214 16.89 -20.08 33.74
C LYS A 214 15.64 -20.24 32.89
N ILE A 215 14.63 -20.89 33.45
CA ILE A 215 13.29 -20.94 32.86
C ILE A 215 12.52 -19.66 33.21
N VAL A 216 11.94 -19.03 32.19
CA VAL A 216 11.19 -17.79 32.32
C VAL A 216 9.85 -17.89 31.59
N ASN A 217 8.76 -17.60 32.30
CA ASN A 217 7.48 -17.29 31.66
C ASN A 217 7.57 -15.92 30.97
N PHE A 218 7.63 -15.91 29.63
CA PHE A 218 7.78 -14.70 28.84
C PHE A 218 6.46 -13.94 28.63
N SER A 219 5.31 -14.61 28.77
CA SER A 219 4.00 -13.96 28.62
C SER A 219 3.68 -13.05 29.82
N GLN A 220 4.24 -13.37 31.00
CA GLN A 220 4.11 -12.54 32.21
C GLN A 220 5.03 -11.31 32.27
N ILE A 221 5.97 -11.15 31.32
CA ILE A 221 6.91 -10.01 31.34
C ILE A 221 6.20 -8.76 30.84
N LYS A 222 5.99 -7.79 31.74
CA LYS A 222 5.37 -6.50 31.38
C LYS A 222 6.36 -5.57 30.68
N LYS A 223 5.86 -4.70 29.80
CA LYS A 223 6.70 -3.85 28.91
C LYS A 223 7.70 -2.92 29.62
N LYS A 224 7.37 -2.49 30.84
CA LYS A 224 8.19 -1.55 31.64
C LYS A 224 8.98 -2.22 32.77
N SER A 225 8.78 -3.51 33.01
CA SER A 225 9.39 -4.24 34.13
C SER A 225 10.18 -5.45 33.62
N PRO A 226 11.44 -5.26 33.20
CA PRO A 226 12.28 -6.36 32.76
C PRO A 226 12.59 -7.29 33.93
N LYS A 227 12.60 -8.59 33.66
CA LYS A 227 12.87 -9.64 34.64
C LYS A 227 14.37 -9.91 34.71
N LYS A 228 14.94 -9.90 35.91
CA LYS A 228 16.32 -10.33 36.13
C LYS A 228 16.40 -11.85 35.93
N ILE A 229 17.28 -12.31 35.05
CA ILE A 229 17.46 -13.74 34.76
C ILE A 229 18.70 -14.30 35.46
N PHE A 230 19.82 -13.57 35.44
CA PHE A 230 21.07 -13.97 36.10
C PHE A 230 21.62 -12.87 37.01
N LYS A 231 22.41 -13.27 38.02
CA LYS A 231 23.03 -12.36 39.01
C LYS A 231 24.16 -11.54 38.40
N GLN A 232 24.69 -10.60 39.18
CA GLN A 232 25.78 -9.71 38.74
C GLN A 232 27.09 -10.47 38.46
N THR A 233 27.32 -11.62 39.11
CA THR A 233 28.49 -12.48 38.88
C THR A 233 28.55 -12.94 37.43
N VAL A 234 27.46 -13.54 36.93
CA VAL A 234 27.29 -13.93 35.52
C VAL A 234 27.45 -12.74 34.58
N ALA A 235 26.88 -11.57 34.93
CA ALA A 235 27.00 -10.37 34.10
C ALA A 235 28.43 -9.80 34.00
N LYS A 236 29.40 -10.27 34.80
CA LYS A 236 30.81 -9.88 34.68
C LYS A 236 31.54 -10.63 33.57
N GLU A 237 31.02 -11.77 33.11
CA GLU A 237 31.60 -12.58 32.03
C GLU A 237 31.41 -11.90 30.66
N PHE A 238 30.28 -11.21 30.46
CA PHE A 238 29.98 -10.41 29.26
C PHE A 238 30.66 -9.02 29.30
N LYS A 239 32.00 -8.97 29.41
CA LYS A 239 32.76 -7.72 29.52
C LYS A 239 32.63 -6.86 28.26
N GLY A 240 32.32 -5.57 28.43
CA GLY A 240 32.16 -4.62 27.31
C GLY A 240 30.86 -4.78 26.51
N GLU A 241 30.02 -5.75 26.87
CA GLU A 241 28.76 -6.00 26.19
C GLU A 241 27.58 -5.30 26.84
N HIS A 242 26.50 -5.12 26.06
CA HIS A 242 25.27 -4.49 26.52
C HIS A 242 24.07 -5.34 26.12
N LEU A 243 23.82 -5.42 24.81
CA LEU A 243 22.73 -6.19 24.24
C LEU A 243 23.31 -7.53 23.81
N LEU A 244 22.81 -8.61 24.41
CA LEU A 244 23.28 -9.97 24.14
C LEU A 244 22.43 -10.58 23.03
N SER A 245 21.11 -10.62 23.22
CA SER A 245 20.17 -11.23 22.25
C SER A 245 18.91 -10.41 22.02
N ILE A 246 18.36 -10.50 20.82
CA ILE A 246 17.07 -9.93 20.40
C ILE A 246 16.19 -11.08 19.94
N ILE A 247 15.06 -11.27 20.61
CA ILE A 247 14.15 -12.39 20.39
C ILE A 247 12.79 -11.83 20.00
N VAL A 248 12.10 -12.45 19.05
CA VAL A 248 10.72 -12.17 18.69
C VAL A 248 9.90 -13.39 19.05
N ILE A 249 8.90 -13.23 19.92
CA ILE A 249 7.96 -14.28 20.28
C ILE A 249 6.54 -13.78 20.01
N ASN A 250 5.78 -14.45 19.15
CA ASN A 250 4.41 -14.09 18.76
C ASN A 250 4.30 -12.59 18.43
N LYS A 251 5.16 -12.11 17.52
CA LYS A 251 5.27 -10.70 17.08
C LYS A 251 5.75 -9.71 18.16
N SER A 252 5.96 -10.15 19.40
CA SER A 252 6.50 -9.33 20.50
C SER A 252 8.02 -9.42 20.59
N ARG A 253 8.72 -8.28 20.65
CA ARG A 253 10.17 -8.23 20.84
C ARG A 253 10.56 -8.31 22.32
N TYR A 254 11.53 -9.16 22.58
CA TYR A 254 12.21 -9.37 23.86
C TYR A 254 13.71 -9.14 23.67
N TYR A 255 14.35 -8.61 24.72
CA TYR A 255 15.77 -8.29 24.69
C TYR A 255 16.44 -8.92 25.91
N ILE A 256 17.55 -9.61 25.69
CA ILE A 256 18.46 -10.06 26.74
C ILE A 256 19.62 -9.07 26.79
N TYR A 257 19.78 -8.37 27.91
CA TYR A 257 20.75 -7.29 28.03
C TYR A 257 21.25 -7.09 29.45
N LEU A 258 22.41 -6.45 29.58
CA LEU A 258 23.07 -6.20 30.84
C LEU A 258 22.54 -4.95 31.54
N LYS A 259 22.35 -5.04 32.85
CA LYS A 259 22.16 -3.88 33.76
C LYS A 259 23.18 -3.93 34.91
N LYS A 260 23.17 -2.91 35.78
CA LYS A 260 24.03 -2.87 36.98
C LYS A 260 23.87 -4.14 37.84
N GLY A 261 22.65 -4.64 37.98
CA GLY A 261 22.33 -5.77 38.87
C GLY A 261 22.52 -7.18 38.29
N GLY A 262 22.78 -7.36 36.99
CA GLY A 262 22.82 -8.68 36.35
C GLY A 262 22.37 -8.68 34.89
N VAL A 263 22.01 -9.85 34.38
CA VAL A 263 21.42 -10.05 33.05
C VAL A 263 19.89 -10.00 33.15
N TYR A 264 19.23 -9.30 32.22
CA TYR A 264 17.78 -9.08 32.24
C TYR A 264 17.13 -9.48 30.91
N LEU A 265 15.93 -10.04 31.00
CA LEU A 265 15.02 -10.24 29.89
C LEU A 265 13.90 -9.19 29.94
N GLY A 266 13.72 -8.40 28.89
CA GLY A 266 12.70 -7.34 28.84
C GLY A 266 11.84 -7.35 27.59
N LYS A 267 10.52 -7.30 27.76
CA LYS A 267 9.54 -7.07 26.69
C LYS A 267 9.39 -5.57 26.37
N SER A 268 10.49 -4.84 26.15
CA SER A 268 10.45 -3.36 26.09
C SER A 268 10.59 -2.79 24.69
N ASN A 269 10.50 -1.47 24.57
CA ASN A 269 10.96 -0.79 23.36
C ASN A 269 12.50 -0.75 23.38
N ILE A 270 13.16 -0.99 22.25
CA ILE A 270 14.63 -0.94 22.13
C ILE A 270 15.22 0.38 22.65
N TYR A 271 14.54 1.51 22.49
CA TYR A 271 14.98 2.79 23.07
C TYR A 271 15.07 2.77 24.61
N ASN A 272 14.22 1.99 25.29
CA ASN A 272 14.30 1.81 26.74
C ASN A 272 15.45 0.85 27.12
N VAL A 273 15.75 -0.12 26.26
CA VAL A 273 16.82 -1.10 26.45
C VAL A 273 18.17 -0.40 26.32
N THR A 274 18.38 0.36 25.24
CA THR A 274 19.62 1.12 25.02
C THR A 274 19.67 2.44 25.81
N GLY A 275 18.55 2.84 26.42
CA GLY A 275 18.42 4.15 27.07
C GLY A 275 18.67 5.30 26.08
N HIS A 276 18.24 5.15 24.82
CA HIS A 276 18.48 6.16 23.80
C HIS A 276 17.57 7.39 24.01
N ILE A 277 18.18 8.53 24.34
CA ILE A 277 17.45 9.80 24.54
C ILE A 277 18.11 10.87 23.67
N PRO A 278 17.76 10.95 22.37
CA PRO A 278 18.35 11.93 21.47
C PRO A 278 17.76 13.32 21.69
N LYS A 279 18.59 14.34 21.48
CA LYS A 279 18.16 15.74 21.24
C LYS A 279 18.98 16.25 20.06
N LEU A 280 18.56 15.86 18.86
CA LEU A 280 19.21 16.22 17.61
C LEU A 280 18.46 17.34 16.89
N ARG A 281 19.18 18.02 16.01
CA ARG A 281 18.70 19.00 15.04
C ARG A 281 19.31 18.66 13.69
N VAL A 282 18.77 19.26 12.64
CA VAL A 282 19.28 19.07 11.29
C VAL A 282 19.67 20.39 10.66
N LEU A 283 20.70 20.34 9.83
CA LEU A 283 21.16 21.42 8.97
C LEU A 283 21.44 20.82 7.60
N SER A 284 21.15 21.54 6.52
CA SER A 284 21.55 21.16 5.17
C SER A 284 22.69 22.06 4.67
N THR A 285 23.64 21.45 3.98
CA THR A 285 24.69 22.14 3.21
C THR A 285 24.41 21.97 1.71
N LYS A 286 25.40 22.22 0.84
CA LYS A 286 25.27 21.99 -0.60
C LYS A 286 25.07 20.50 -0.90
N ASP A 287 25.91 19.64 -0.31
CA ASP A 287 26.02 18.23 -0.73
C ASP A 287 25.72 17.22 0.40
N ALA A 288 25.47 17.69 1.63
CA ALA A 288 25.25 16.83 2.79
C ALA A 288 24.22 17.39 3.78
N PHE A 289 23.55 16.49 4.48
CA PHE A 289 22.80 16.79 5.68
C PHE A 289 23.64 16.54 6.93
N TYR A 290 23.60 17.50 7.86
CA TYR A 290 24.19 17.37 9.17
C TYR A 290 23.10 17.12 10.20
N ILE A 291 23.17 15.98 10.88
CA ILE A 291 22.27 15.66 11.99
C ILE A 291 23.08 15.77 13.27
N TYR A 292 22.89 16.84 14.03
CA TYR A 292 23.79 17.24 15.10
C TYR A 292 23.06 17.47 16.42
N GLY A 293 23.80 17.37 17.52
CA GLY A 293 23.28 17.62 18.87
C GLY A 293 23.63 16.50 19.83
N ARG A 294 22.77 16.29 20.84
CA ARG A 294 23.03 15.29 21.88
C ARG A 294 22.58 13.91 21.40
N PHE A 295 23.54 12.99 21.32
CA PHE A 295 23.32 11.61 20.93
C PHE A 295 23.89 10.69 22.01
N THR A 296 23.01 10.07 22.79
CA THR A 296 23.45 9.32 23.97
C THR A 296 22.58 8.09 24.18
N HIS A 297 23.26 6.97 24.40
CA HIS A 297 22.72 5.71 24.91
C HIS A 297 23.16 5.61 26.38
N TYR A 298 22.21 5.61 27.31
CA TYR A 298 22.51 5.63 28.76
C TYR A 298 22.69 4.25 29.36
N ALA A 299 22.45 3.19 28.60
CA ALA A 299 22.57 1.85 29.11
C ALA A 299 24.03 1.46 29.37
N ARG A 300 24.24 0.46 30.23
CA ARG A 300 25.57 -0.04 30.60
C ARG A 300 26.33 -0.47 29.34
N ASN A 301 27.62 -0.12 29.22
CA ASN A 301 28.49 -0.48 28.09
C ASN A 301 27.92 -0.11 26.70
N SER A 302 27.05 0.90 26.63
CA SER A 302 26.48 1.38 25.35
C SER A 302 27.12 2.66 24.82
N ASP A 303 28.04 3.27 25.59
CA ASP A 303 28.71 4.51 25.18
C ASP A 303 29.45 4.27 23.85
N GLN A 304 29.09 5.04 22.84
CA GLN A 304 29.64 4.99 21.48
C GLN A 304 29.47 3.66 20.70
N LYS A 305 28.84 2.64 21.30
CA LYS A 305 28.64 1.33 20.66
C LYS A 305 27.63 1.40 19.51
N TYR A 306 26.65 2.30 19.59
CA TYR A 306 25.56 2.43 18.63
C TYR A 306 25.62 3.74 17.84
N ASP A 307 26.80 4.07 17.32
CA ASP A 307 27.07 5.34 16.63
C ASP A 307 27.01 5.25 15.11
N TYR A 308 26.57 4.12 14.55
CA TYR A 308 26.54 3.93 13.12
C TYR A 308 25.15 4.23 12.57
N LEU A 309 25.12 4.96 11.46
CA LEU A 309 23.91 5.33 10.74
C LEU A 309 23.75 4.42 9.53
N TYR A 310 22.53 3.93 9.34
CA TYR A 310 22.14 3.03 8.27
C TYR A 310 20.96 3.57 7.49
N ILE A 311 20.83 3.09 6.27
CA ILE A 311 19.67 3.20 5.40
C ILE A 311 19.24 1.78 5.02
N ARG A 312 17.95 1.52 4.80
CA ARG A 312 17.42 0.20 4.38
C ARG A 312 17.65 -0.95 5.39
N ASN A 313 18.86 -1.50 5.50
CA ASN A 313 19.23 -2.67 6.29
C ASN A 313 20.65 -2.51 6.92
N SER A 314 21.21 -3.58 7.49
CA SER A 314 22.55 -3.55 8.10
C SER A 314 23.71 -3.52 7.08
N GLU A 315 23.46 -3.77 5.80
CA GLU A 315 24.49 -3.78 4.74
C GLU A 315 24.77 -2.38 4.20
N HIS A 316 23.76 -1.50 4.23
CA HIS A 316 23.89 -0.13 3.74
C HIS A 316 24.21 0.84 4.89
N ARG A 317 25.47 0.80 5.33
CA ARG A 317 26.01 1.74 6.32
C ARG A 317 26.37 3.07 5.67
N LEU A 318 25.80 4.17 6.17
CA LEU A 318 26.04 5.52 5.67
C LEU A 318 27.28 6.17 6.32
N THR A 319 27.25 6.33 7.64
CA THR A 319 28.26 7.13 8.34
C THR A 319 28.30 6.81 9.83
N ARG A 320 29.27 7.37 10.54
CA ARG A 320 29.43 7.23 12.00
C ARG A 320 29.27 8.59 12.69
N PHE A 321 28.71 8.59 13.89
CA PHE A 321 28.55 9.80 14.70
C PHE A 321 29.90 10.35 15.15
N VAL A 322 30.25 11.55 14.70
CA VAL A 322 31.53 12.21 15.00
C VAL A 322 31.38 13.05 16.26
N ARG A 323 32.29 12.85 17.24
CA ARG A 323 32.37 13.61 18.49
C ARG A 323 33.67 14.40 18.57
N PRO A 324 33.65 15.71 18.24
CA PRO A 324 34.86 16.55 18.30
C PRO A 324 35.48 16.61 19.71
N PHE A 325 34.64 16.58 20.76
CA PHE A 325 35.06 16.75 22.15
C PHE A 325 34.95 15.45 22.96
N LYS A 326 35.40 14.31 22.39
CA LYS A 326 35.29 12.98 23.03
C LYS A 326 35.97 12.90 24.41
N ASN A 327 37.01 13.71 24.64
CA ASN A 327 37.78 13.72 25.88
C ASN A 327 37.16 14.60 26.99
N VAL A 328 36.17 15.45 26.66
CA VAL A 328 35.53 16.34 27.63
C VAL A 328 34.25 15.67 28.14
N LYS A 329 34.22 15.30 29.43
CA LYS A 329 33.14 14.50 30.05
C LYS A 329 31.72 15.00 29.78
N ILE A 330 31.54 16.32 29.72
CA ILE A 330 30.23 16.95 29.46
C ILE A 330 29.92 17.01 27.96
N LEU A 331 30.93 17.29 27.12
CA LEU A 331 30.76 17.51 25.68
C LEU A 331 30.84 16.24 24.84
N LYS A 332 31.34 15.11 25.38
CA LYS A 332 31.39 13.82 24.69
C LYS A 332 30.02 13.27 24.26
N ARG A 333 28.92 13.88 24.71
CA ARG A 333 27.56 13.51 24.31
C ARG A 333 27.09 14.23 23.06
N TYR A 334 27.84 15.24 22.60
CA TYR A 334 27.50 16.09 21.47
C TYR A 334 28.39 15.77 20.28
N GLY A 335 27.79 15.86 19.09
CA GLY A 335 28.46 15.55 17.85
C GLY A 335 27.50 15.68 16.67
N PHE A 336 27.84 15.04 15.56
CA PHE A 336 27.02 15.04 14.36
C PHE A 336 27.22 13.80 13.50
N PHE A 337 26.19 13.46 12.74
CA PHE A 337 26.31 12.67 11.51
C PHE A 337 26.47 13.63 10.33
N LYS A 338 27.42 13.36 9.44
CA LYS A 338 27.50 13.97 8.11
C LYS A 338 26.99 12.94 7.11
N VAL A 339 25.82 13.20 6.54
CA VAL A 339 25.14 12.29 5.60
C VAL A 339 25.23 12.87 4.20
N PRO A 340 26.10 12.34 3.32
CA PRO A 340 26.15 12.76 1.93
C PRO A 340 24.82 12.51 1.25
N MET A 341 24.31 13.49 0.49
CA MET A 341 23.01 13.33 -0.19
C MET A 341 23.04 12.24 -1.27
N ALA A 342 24.23 11.88 -1.78
CA ALA A 342 24.41 10.86 -2.83
C ALA A 342 24.06 9.47 -2.31
N GLU A 343 24.44 9.18 -1.08
CA GLU A 343 24.21 7.88 -0.46
C GLU A 343 22.74 7.67 -0.03
N LEU A 344 21.90 8.70 -0.18
CA LEU A 344 20.47 8.62 0.12
C LEU A 344 19.63 8.20 -1.08
N ASP A 345 20.20 8.20 -2.28
CA ASP A 345 19.56 7.80 -3.52
C ASP A 345 19.88 6.33 -3.79
N ILE A 346 18.95 5.45 -3.42
CA ILE A 346 19.13 3.99 -3.50
C ILE A 346 17.91 3.41 -4.22
N ASN A 347 18.16 2.77 -5.36
CA ASN A 347 17.17 2.05 -6.18
C ASN A 347 15.93 2.90 -6.49
N GLU A 348 16.13 4.19 -6.80
CA GLU A 348 15.07 5.14 -7.19
C GLU A 348 13.95 5.28 -6.14
N ARG A 349 14.20 4.84 -4.91
CA ARG A 349 13.18 4.82 -3.87
C ARG A 349 12.92 6.23 -3.36
N ILE A 350 11.66 6.67 -3.48
CA ILE A 350 11.21 7.99 -3.02
C ILE A 350 11.41 8.19 -1.50
N HIS A 351 11.28 7.15 -0.67
CA HIS A 351 11.31 7.25 0.79
C HIS A 351 12.30 6.29 1.46
N ASN A 352 13.27 6.85 2.18
CA ASN A 352 14.35 6.12 2.85
C ASN A 352 14.41 6.45 4.34
N ASN A 353 13.98 5.51 5.19
CA ASN A 353 14.12 5.66 6.64
C ASN A 353 15.58 5.56 7.06
N LEU A 354 15.98 6.37 8.05
CA LEU A 354 17.31 6.33 8.64
C LEU A 354 17.27 5.56 9.95
N TYR A 355 18.32 4.78 10.20
CA TYR A 355 18.41 3.88 11.35
C TYR A 355 19.77 4.00 12.04
N VAL A 356 19.81 3.60 13.30
CA VAL A 356 20.99 3.59 14.16
C VAL A 356 21.31 2.16 14.57
N GLY A 357 22.59 1.84 14.63
CA GLY A 357 23.09 0.51 14.95
C GLY A 357 24.50 0.50 15.55
N SER A 358 24.96 -0.70 15.91
CA SER A 358 26.38 -1.00 16.11
C SER A 358 27.10 -1.05 14.76
N GLU A 359 28.39 -1.40 14.74
CA GLU A 359 29.22 -1.39 13.53
C GLU A 359 28.76 -2.38 12.45
N ASP A 360 28.22 -3.48 12.94
CA ASP A 360 27.83 -4.71 12.28
C ASP A 360 26.30 -4.81 12.11
N ARG A 361 25.52 -3.97 12.80
CA ARG A 361 24.09 -4.22 12.93
C ARG A 361 23.23 -3.01 13.22
N LEU A 362 22.18 -2.85 12.41
CA LEU A 362 21.06 -1.94 12.64
C LEU A 362 20.20 -2.35 13.85
N LEU A 363 19.82 -1.39 14.71
CA LEU A 363 18.99 -1.64 15.90
C LEU A 363 17.62 -0.99 15.85
N HIS A 364 17.55 0.31 15.58
CA HIS A 364 16.29 1.05 15.60
C HIS A 364 16.32 2.27 14.71
N SER A 365 15.16 2.79 14.33
CA SER A 365 15.09 4.02 13.54
C SER A 365 15.74 5.19 14.28
N LEU A 366 16.32 6.12 13.53
CA LEU A 366 16.83 7.36 14.09
C LEU A 366 15.65 8.28 14.42
N LYS A 367 15.66 8.85 15.64
CA LYS A 367 14.73 9.91 16.05
C LYS A 367 15.52 11.14 16.44
N LEU A 368 15.01 12.34 16.15
CA LEU A 368 15.65 13.55 16.66
C LEU A 368 15.28 13.78 18.13
N LYS A 369 14.06 13.40 18.52
CA LYS A 369 13.54 13.41 19.90
C LYS A 369 12.75 12.13 20.19
N TYR A 370 12.73 11.69 21.45
CA TYR A 370 12.02 10.46 21.84
C TYR A 370 10.53 10.43 21.43
N LYS A 371 9.83 11.56 21.65
CA LYS A 371 8.49 11.87 21.15
C LYS A 371 8.59 13.02 20.15
N ASP A 372 8.90 12.71 18.91
CA ASP A 372 9.02 13.73 17.86
C ASP A 372 7.68 14.06 17.20
N GLN A 373 7.65 15.19 16.51
CA GLN A 373 6.53 15.54 15.63
C GLN A 373 6.47 14.54 14.47
N LYS A 374 5.26 14.14 14.07
CA LYS A 374 5.02 13.24 12.94
C LYS A 374 4.87 14.06 11.66
N VAL A 375 5.28 13.50 10.52
CA VAL A 375 5.07 14.09 9.18
C VAL A 375 5.59 15.53 9.07
N LYS A 376 6.67 15.86 9.77
CA LYS A 376 7.26 17.21 9.78
C LYS A 376 8.37 17.30 8.76
N THR A 377 8.38 18.35 7.93
CA THR A 377 9.54 18.66 7.11
C THR A 377 10.58 19.39 7.95
N LEU A 378 11.79 18.86 8.00
CA LEU A 378 12.87 19.40 8.83
C LEU A 378 13.77 20.33 8.00
N THR A 379 14.17 19.87 6.82
CA THR A 379 14.92 20.66 5.85
C THR A 379 14.82 20.01 4.47
N PHE A 380 15.18 20.75 3.42
CA PHE A 380 15.29 20.24 2.07
C PHE A 380 16.40 20.97 1.30
N LYS A 381 16.90 20.35 0.23
CA LYS A 381 17.94 20.90 -0.64
C LYS A 381 17.78 20.36 -2.07
N LYS A 382 17.95 21.25 -3.06
CA LYS A 382 18.03 20.87 -4.49
C LYS A 382 19.41 20.28 -4.78
N ARG A 383 19.45 19.20 -5.54
CA ARG A 383 20.65 18.64 -6.18
C ARG A 383 20.28 18.07 -7.54
N GLY A 384 20.92 18.55 -8.61
CA GLY A 384 20.47 18.25 -9.97
C GLY A 384 19.00 18.64 -10.15
N ASP A 385 18.22 17.76 -10.76
CA ASP A 385 16.77 17.95 -10.94
C ASP A 385 15.93 17.39 -9.79
N LEU A 386 16.57 16.97 -8.70
CA LEU A 386 15.93 16.38 -7.54
C LEU A 386 15.93 17.31 -6.33
N LEU A 387 14.91 17.14 -5.49
CA LEU A 387 14.78 17.74 -4.18
C LEU A 387 14.95 16.65 -3.11
N HIS A 388 16.03 16.76 -2.34
CA HIS A 388 16.24 15.94 -1.16
C HIS A 388 15.58 16.59 0.04
N VAL A 389 14.74 15.85 0.76
CA VAL A 389 13.97 16.32 1.90
C VAL A 389 14.25 15.44 3.10
N LEU A 390 14.73 16.03 4.20
CA LEU A 390 14.72 15.36 5.50
C LEU A 390 13.43 15.70 6.23
N ARG A 391 12.71 14.66 6.65
CA ARG A 391 11.43 14.77 7.37
C ARG A 391 11.27 13.70 8.42
N THR A 392 10.25 13.83 9.26
CA THR A 392 9.77 12.72 10.07
C THR A 392 8.63 11.98 9.38
N ASN A 393 8.52 10.67 9.61
CA ASN A 393 7.41 9.86 9.09
C ASN A 393 6.23 9.80 10.09
N LEU A 394 5.22 8.96 9.80
CA LEU A 394 4.03 8.76 10.63
C LEU A 394 4.35 8.25 12.06
N LYS A 395 5.52 7.65 12.27
CA LYS A 395 6.00 7.17 13.58
C LYS A 395 6.93 8.18 14.28
N GLY A 396 7.19 9.34 13.67
CA GLY A 396 8.13 10.34 14.18
C GLY A 396 9.60 9.95 14.00
N ASN A 397 9.89 8.97 13.13
CA ASN A 397 11.27 8.57 12.80
C ASN A 397 11.81 9.43 11.66
N LEU A 398 13.12 9.63 11.62
CA LEU A 398 13.80 10.39 10.57
C LEU A 398 13.81 9.62 9.25
N THR A 399 13.45 10.29 8.17
CA THR A 399 13.32 9.75 6.82
C THR A 399 13.86 10.78 5.82
N SER A 400 14.65 10.30 4.87
CA SER A 400 15.00 11.02 3.65
C SER A 400 13.94 10.74 2.59
N THR A 401 13.50 11.79 1.91
CA THR A 401 12.58 11.70 0.78
C THR A 401 13.18 12.41 -0.42
N ILE A 402 13.14 11.78 -1.59
CA ILE A 402 13.66 12.32 -2.84
C ILE A 402 12.51 12.43 -3.82
N VAL A 403 12.30 13.63 -4.37
CA VAL A 403 11.25 13.92 -5.36
C VAL A 403 11.80 14.86 -6.44
N PRO A 404 11.19 14.94 -7.63
CA PRO A 404 11.54 15.95 -8.62
C PRO A 404 11.48 17.37 -8.03
N PHE A 405 12.44 18.22 -8.40
CA PHE A 405 12.46 19.62 -7.99
C PHE A 405 11.35 20.41 -8.70
N SER A 406 10.59 21.19 -7.93
CA SER A 406 9.49 22.02 -8.43
C SER A 406 9.62 23.49 -7.99
N GLU A 407 8.90 24.39 -8.67
CA GLU A 407 9.05 25.84 -8.55
C GLU A 407 8.79 26.38 -7.13
N GLU A 408 7.91 25.74 -6.36
CA GLU A 408 7.61 26.15 -4.99
C GLU A 408 8.82 26.08 -4.05
N TYR A 409 9.87 25.34 -4.41
CA TYR A 409 11.11 25.21 -3.63
C TYR A 409 12.19 26.22 -4.02
N THR A 410 11.99 27.01 -5.08
CA THR A 410 12.90 28.10 -5.45
C THR A 410 12.99 29.14 -4.32
N LEU A 411 14.12 29.83 -4.22
CA LEU A 411 14.32 30.86 -3.19
C LEU A 411 13.26 31.97 -3.28
N GLY A 412 12.92 32.38 -4.51
CA GLY A 412 11.88 33.38 -4.78
C GLY A 412 10.51 32.93 -4.26
N SER A 413 10.04 31.75 -4.67
CA SER A 413 8.76 31.22 -4.20
C SER A 413 8.71 31.01 -2.69
N ARG A 414 9.81 30.56 -2.07
CA ARG A 414 9.88 30.44 -0.60
C ARG A 414 9.75 31.78 0.12
N LEU A 415 10.31 32.86 -0.44
CA LEU A 415 10.13 34.20 0.09
C LEU A 415 8.67 34.64 -0.07
N LYS A 416 8.07 34.44 -1.26
CA LYS A 416 6.65 34.71 -1.50
C LYS A 416 5.75 33.98 -0.51
N VAL A 417 5.98 32.70 -0.23
CA VAL A 417 5.21 31.90 0.74
C VAL A 417 5.31 32.46 2.16
N LYS A 418 6.52 32.83 2.60
CA LYS A 418 6.72 33.42 3.93
C LYS A 418 5.99 34.76 4.06
N LEU A 419 6.14 35.63 3.06
CA LEU A 419 5.47 36.93 3.01
C LEU A 419 3.96 36.76 2.94
N ALA A 420 3.46 35.83 2.12
CA ALA A 420 2.03 35.53 1.99
C ALA A 420 1.43 35.07 3.33
N LYS A 421 2.10 34.15 4.02
CA LYS A 421 1.68 33.70 5.37
C LYS A 421 1.68 34.83 6.40
N PHE A 422 2.63 35.75 6.30
CA PHE A 422 2.68 36.89 7.20
C PHE A 422 1.53 37.86 6.91
N MET A 423 1.36 38.23 5.64
CA MET A 423 0.34 39.17 5.19
C MET A 423 -1.08 38.62 5.36
N SER A 424 -1.28 37.30 5.28
CA SER A 424 -2.60 36.67 5.48
C SER A 424 -3.22 37.01 6.84
N LYS A 425 -2.39 37.32 7.85
CA LYS A 425 -2.86 37.75 9.17
C LYS A 425 -3.56 39.12 9.17
N PHE A 426 -3.32 39.93 8.14
CA PHE A 426 -3.85 41.29 8.00
C PHE A 426 -4.89 41.39 6.88
N THR A 427 -5.03 40.37 6.04
CA THR A 427 -5.88 40.39 4.85
C THR A 427 -7.14 39.52 4.97
N ASN A 428 -7.53 39.12 6.19
CA ASN A 428 -8.79 38.40 6.37
C ASN A 428 -9.95 39.36 6.15
N GLY A 429 -10.57 39.27 4.98
CA GLY A 429 -11.79 40.01 4.65
C GLY A 429 -13.03 39.41 5.31
N SER A 430 -14.14 40.14 5.26
CA SER A 430 -15.46 39.65 5.67
C SER A 430 -16.09 38.68 4.66
N LYS A 431 -15.55 38.63 3.43
CA LYS A 431 -16.03 37.78 2.33
C LYS A 431 -15.31 36.44 2.30
N ASN A 432 -16.00 35.41 1.82
CA ASN A 432 -15.41 34.11 1.57
C ASN A 432 -14.43 34.18 0.38
N THR A 433 -13.21 33.68 0.55
CA THR A 433 -12.25 33.50 -0.55
C THR A 433 -12.30 32.06 -1.06
N ASN A 434 -12.74 31.85 -2.30
CA ASN A 434 -12.91 30.53 -2.91
C ASN A 434 -11.87 30.31 -4.00
N LEU A 435 -11.15 29.18 -3.95
CA LEU A 435 -10.17 28.80 -4.97
C LEU A 435 -10.65 27.61 -5.80
N TYR A 436 -10.58 27.79 -7.12
CA TYR A 436 -10.91 26.80 -8.13
C TYR A 436 -9.62 26.35 -8.82
N PHE A 437 -9.48 25.06 -9.10
CA PHE A 437 -8.29 24.48 -9.74
C PHE A 437 -8.58 23.08 -10.29
N GLU A 438 -7.81 22.65 -11.28
CA GLU A 438 -7.92 21.32 -11.90
C GLU A 438 -6.54 20.82 -12.34
N LYS A 439 -6.31 19.49 -12.33
CA LYS A 439 -5.07 18.83 -12.78
C LYS A 439 -3.79 19.56 -12.37
N LYS A 440 -3.51 19.65 -11.06
CA LYS A 440 -2.35 20.39 -10.51
C LYS A 440 -2.37 21.89 -10.81
N SER A 441 -3.55 22.48 -11.06
CA SER A 441 -3.72 23.84 -11.57
C SER A 441 -3.06 24.05 -12.95
N ASP A 442 -3.01 23.01 -13.79
CA ASP A 442 -2.44 23.07 -15.15
C ASP A 442 -3.53 23.01 -16.24
N LYS A 443 -4.79 22.75 -15.88
CA LYS A 443 -5.94 22.75 -16.81
C LYS A 443 -7.15 23.54 -16.27
N ALA A 444 -8.11 23.78 -17.16
CA ALA A 444 -9.35 24.53 -16.92
C ALA A 444 -10.41 24.05 -17.94
N ASP A 445 -10.85 22.81 -17.80
CA ASP A 445 -11.70 22.09 -18.76
C ASP A 445 -12.72 21.12 -18.12
N GLU A 446 -12.68 20.92 -16.80
CA GLU A 446 -13.60 20.03 -16.06
C GLU A 446 -14.63 20.81 -15.20
N SER A 447 -15.22 20.14 -14.20
CA SER A 447 -16.32 20.64 -13.39
C SER A 447 -15.96 21.90 -12.60
N GLY A 448 -14.71 22.02 -12.14
CA GLY A 448 -14.23 23.19 -11.42
C GLY A 448 -14.26 24.45 -12.27
N PHE A 449 -13.89 24.34 -13.56
CA PHE A 449 -14.00 25.44 -14.51
C PHE A 449 -15.47 25.80 -14.80
N ARG A 450 -16.34 24.80 -15.01
CA ARG A 450 -17.78 25.05 -15.29
C ARG A 450 -18.49 25.77 -14.15
N VAL A 451 -18.24 25.34 -12.91
CA VAL A 451 -18.78 26.02 -11.74
C VAL A 451 -18.20 27.44 -11.60
N PHE A 452 -16.89 27.61 -11.80
CA PHE A 452 -16.27 28.93 -11.76
C PHE A 452 -16.89 29.89 -12.79
N GLU A 453 -17.07 29.45 -14.03
CA GLU A 453 -17.69 30.23 -15.11
C GLU A 453 -19.08 30.74 -14.70
N LYS A 454 -19.96 29.85 -14.20
CA LYS A 454 -21.30 30.23 -13.75
C LYS A 454 -21.30 31.14 -12.51
N VAL A 455 -20.34 30.98 -11.61
CA VAL A 455 -20.15 31.89 -10.47
C VAL A 455 -19.74 33.28 -10.95
N MET A 456 -18.85 33.36 -11.94
CA MET A 456 -18.44 34.64 -12.51
C MET A 456 -19.59 35.34 -13.25
N GLU A 457 -20.45 34.59 -13.96
CA GLU A 457 -21.69 35.12 -14.57
C GLU A 457 -22.66 35.67 -13.52
N ALA A 458 -22.84 34.94 -12.41
CA ALA A 458 -23.73 35.36 -11.32
C ALA A 458 -23.20 36.58 -10.52
N ASN A 459 -21.91 36.89 -10.64
CA ASN A 459 -21.22 38.02 -10.02
C ASN A 459 -21.61 38.26 -8.53
N PRO A 460 -21.41 37.26 -7.66
CA PRO A 460 -21.83 37.37 -6.27
C PRO A 460 -21.00 38.42 -5.51
N THR A 461 -21.66 39.16 -4.63
CA THR A 461 -21.01 40.21 -3.82
C THR A 461 -20.45 39.70 -2.50
N GLY A 462 -20.85 38.50 -2.04
CA GLY A 462 -20.48 37.91 -0.74
C GLY A 462 -19.16 37.15 -0.73
N SER A 463 -18.56 36.92 -1.90
CA SER A 463 -17.35 36.10 -2.06
C SER A 463 -16.36 36.67 -3.06
N ASP A 464 -15.10 36.31 -2.88
CA ASP A 464 -14.00 36.52 -3.80
C ASP A 464 -13.61 35.18 -4.43
N ASN A 465 -13.91 35.02 -5.73
CA ASN A 465 -13.74 33.75 -6.45
C ASN A 465 -12.53 33.81 -7.39
N PHE A 466 -11.61 32.86 -7.25
CA PHE A 466 -10.38 32.83 -8.04
C PHE A 466 -10.10 31.45 -8.64
N PHE A 467 -9.83 31.41 -9.95
CA PHE A 467 -9.30 30.24 -10.62
C PHE A 467 -7.76 30.28 -10.62
N ILE A 468 -7.13 29.22 -10.11
CA ILE A 468 -5.68 29.07 -10.09
C ILE A 468 -5.25 28.32 -11.34
N LEU A 469 -4.37 28.93 -12.13
CA LEU A 469 -3.91 28.33 -13.38
C LEU A 469 -2.44 28.64 -13.63
N ASN A 470 -1.71 27.63 -14.11
CA ASN A 470 -0.35 27.76 -14.57
C ASN A 470 -0.31 28.62 -15.84
N LYS A 471 0.60 29.60 -15.87
CA LYS A 471 0.79 30.50 -17.02
C LYS A 471 1.15 29.76 -18.30
N ASN A 472 1.78 28.58 -18.19
CA ASN A 472 2.17 27.74 -19.32
C ASN A 472 1.04 26.83 -19.81
N SER A 473 -0.13 26.84 -19.18
CA SER A 473 -1.30 26.09 -19.66
C SER A 473 -1.81 26.66 -20.98
N ALA A 474 -2.22 25.80 -21.90
CA ALA A 474 -2.87 26.21 -23.15
C ALA A 474 -4.17 27.02 -22.91
N HIS A 475 -4.83 26.79 -21.76
CA HIS A 475 -6.06 27.51 -21.39
C HIS A 475 -5.80 28.91 -20.80
N TYR A 476 -4.57 29.22 -20.39
CA TYR A 476 -4.27 30.46 -19.67
C TYR A 476 -4.58 31.75 -20.46
N PRO A 477 -4.25 31.88 -21.76
CA PRO A 477 -4.55 33.09 -22.51
C PRO A 477 -6.04 33.41 -22.58
N TYR A 478 -6.88 32.40 -22.85
CA TYR A 478 -8.34 32.54 -22.84
C TYR A 478 -8.84 32.93 -21.45
N MET A 479 -8.49 32.14 -20.44
CA MET A 479 -8.91 32.38 -19.05
C MET A 479 -8.55 33.78 -18.58
N LYS A 480 -7.32 34.23 -18.86
CA LYS A 480 -6.83 35.54 -18.43
C LYS A 480 -7.53 36.68 -19.16
N LYS A 481 -7.81 36.53 -20.46
CA LYS A 481 -8.57 37.50 -21.26
C LYS A 481 -10.01 37.63 -20.77
N THR A 482 -10.66 36.51 -20.49
CA THR A 482 -12.09 36.47 -20.12
C THR A 482 -12.34 36.90 -18.69
N TYR A 483 -11.59 36.37 -17.71
CA TYR A 483 -11.86 36.59 -16.28
C TYR A 483 -10.82 37.48 -15.57
N GLY A 484 -9.80 37.96 -16.28
CA GLY A 484 -8.90 39.03 -15.81
C GLY A 484 -8.28 38.78 -14.43
N LYS A 485 -8.66 39.58 -13.44
CA LYS A 485 -8.11 39.52 -12.07
C LYS A 485 -8.52 38.26 -11.28
N ASN A 486 -9.59 37.59 -11.72
CA ASN A 486 -10.10 36.37 -11.09
C ASN A 486 -9.27 35.13 -11.49
N VAL A 487 -8.37 35.24 -12.47
CA VAL A 487 -7.36 34.21 -12.75
C VAL A 487 -6.05 34.56 -12.07
N ILE A 488 -5.63 33.70 -11.14
CA ILE A 488 -4.38 33.83 -10.41
C ILE A 488 -3.35 32.86 -11.00
N GLU A 489 -2.19 33.40 -11.36
CA GLU A 489 -1.06 32.62 -11.84
C GLU A 489 -0.50 31.71 -10.74
N LYS A 490 -0.38 30.41 -11.02
CA LYS A 490 0.30 29.42 -10.17
C LYS A 490 1.70 29.93 -9.80
N TYR A 491 2.16 29.64 -8.58
CA TYR A 491 3.43 30.15 -8.01
C TYR A 491 3.62 31.68 -7.87
N SER A 492 2.62 32.49 -8.20
CA SER A 492 2.63 33.92 -7.90
C SER A 492 2.49 34.20 -6.40
N TYR A 493 2.86 35.42 -5.96
CA TYR A 493 2.62 35.84 -4.58
C TYR A 493 1.13 35.83 -4.24
N LYS A 494 0.29 36.27 -5.18
CA LYS A 494 -1.17 36.28 -5.04
C LYS A 494 -1.72 34.87 -4.84
N HIS A 495 -1.18 33.87 -5.53
CA HIS A 495 -1.55 32.46 -5.31
C HIS A 495 -1.25 32.00 -3.88
N TYR A 496 -0.04 32.22 -3.39
CA TYR A 496 0.27 31.80 -2.02
C TYR A 496 -0.55 32.55 -0.98
N LEU A 497 -0.81 33.84 -1.17
CA LEU A 497 -1.66 34.63 -0.29
C LEU A 497 -3.10 34.11 -0.31
N SER A 498 -3.64 33.79 -1.49
CA SER A 498 -4.99 33.26 -1.62
C SER A 498 -5.14 31.88 -0.97
N ILE A 499 -4.12 31.01 -1.01
CA ILE A 499 -4.11 29.74 -0.23
C ILE A 499 -4.28 30.02 1.27
N PHE A 500 -3.54 30.99 1.80
CA PHE A 500 -3.64 31.31 3.23
C PHE A 500 -4.97 31.97 3.60
N ASN A 501 -5.59 32.74 2.71
CA ASN A 501 -6.88 33.40 2.95
C ASN A 501 -8.09 32.51 2.59
N ALA A 502 -7.91 31.39 1.88
CA ALA A 502 -9.01 30.58 1.36
C ALA A 502 -9.97 30.08 2.46
N ASN A 503 -11.27 30.25 2.22
CA ASN A 503 -12.34 29.67 3.02
C ASN A 503 -12.75 28.31 2.44
N TYR A 504 -12.78 28.20 1.10
CA TYR A 504 -13.16 26.97 0.41
C TYR A 504 -12.26 26.69 -0.80
N PHE A 505 -12.08 25.42 -1.07
CA PHE A 505 -11.62 24.90 -2.35
C PHE A 505 -12.80 24.28 -3.09
N ILE A 506 -12.91 24.53 -4.39
CA ILE A 506 -13.96 24.00 -5.25
C ILE A 506 -13.28 23.38 -6.48
N SER A 507 -13.25 22.05 -6.56
CA SER A 507 -12.41 21.36 -7.56
C SER A 507 -12.92 19.95 -7.88
N SER A 508 -12.66 19.48 -9.10
CA SER A 508 -12.81 18.06 -9.51
C SER A 508 -11.71 17.15 -8.95
N GLU A 509 -10.69 17.73 -8.30
CA GLU A 509 -9.50 17.05 -7.78
C GLU A 509 -9.36 17.23 -6.26
N LEU A 510 -8.52 16.40 -5.62
CA LEU A 510 -8.18 16.56 -4.21
C LEU A 510 -7.36 17.84 -3.96
N SER A 511 -7.41 18.37 -2.72
CA SER A 511 -6.80 19.65 -2.35
C SER A 511 -5.31 19.79 -2.66
N ASN A 512 -4.54 18.71 -2.71
CA ASN A 512 -3.13 18.74 -3.10
C ASN A 512 -2.89 19.13 -4.57
N HIS A 513 -3.88 18.90 -5.45
CA HIS A 513 -3.83 19.31 -6.85
C HIS A 513 -3.95 20.85 -7.03
N LEU A 514 -4.08 21.62 -5.96
CA LEU A 514 -3.90 23.07 -6.01
C LEU A 514 -2.44 23.49 -6.32
N LEU A 515 -1.48 22.64 -5.97
CA LEU A 515 -0.05 22.92 -6.21
C LEU A 515 0.67 21.70 -6.77
N ASN A 516 0.77 20.65 -5.96
CA ASN A 516 1.59 19.47 -6.22
C ASN A 516 1.19 18.34 -5.26
N ASP A 517 1.21 17.10 -5.74
CA ASP A 517 0.82 15.91 -4.98
C ASP A 517 1.66 15.71 -3.71
N ARG A 518 2.95 16.10 -3.76
CA ARG A 518 3.92 15.87 -2.69
C ARG A 518 4.54 17.18 -2.20
N LEU A 519 3.85 17.85 -1.27
CA LEU A 519 4.29 19.13 -0.73
C LEU A 519 5.04 19.00 0.61
N TYR A 520 6.27 19.50 0.64
CA TYR A 520 7.18 19.51 1.80
C TYR A 520 7.38 20.91 2.40
N ILE A 521 6.46 21.83 2.12
CA ILE A 521 6.41 23.16 2.75
C ILE A 521 5.30 23.12 3.78
N ASP A 522 5.65 22.82 5.04
CA ASP A 522 4.69 22.51 6.11
C ASP A 522 3.61 23.58 6.29
N SER A 523 3.93 24.88 6.15
CA SER A 523 2.94 25.94 6.26
C SER A 523 1.86 25.90 5.18
N LEU A 524 2.24 25.61 3.93
CA LEU A 524 1.30 25.49 2.83
C LEU A 524 0.54 24.17 2.94
N ARG A 525 1.24 23.06 3.14
CA ARG A 525 0.62 21.73 3.26
C ARG A 525 -0.45 21.72 4.37
N ASN A 526 -0.12 22.21 5.55
CA ASN A 526 -1.07 22.24 6.66
C ASN A 526 -2.28 23.12 6.34
N ARG A 527 -2.09 24.25 5.66
CA ARG A 527 -3.20 25.10 5.24
C ARG A 527 -4.10 24.39 4.22
N ILE A 528 -3.51 23.79 3.19
CA ILE A 528 -4.24 23.04 2.15
C ILE A 528 -5.04 21.88 2.75
N MET A 529 -4.49 21.19 3.75
CA MET A 529 -5.19 20.11 4.46
C MET A 529 -6.37 20.62 5.30
N GLN A 530 -6.34 21.86 5.78
CA GLN A 530 -7.36 22.44 6.65
C GLN A 530 -8.54 23.06 5.89
N VAL A 531 -8.28 23.63 4.71
CA VAL A 531 -9.33 24.33 3.95
C VAL A 531 -10.39 23.32 3.48
N PRO A 532 -11.68 23.54 3.82
CA PRO A 532 -12.81 22.77 3.30
C PRO A 532 -12.78 22.62 1.78
N LEU A 533 -12.87 21.38 1.30
CA LEU A 533 -12.99 21.04 -0.13
C LEU A 533 -14.44 20.68 -0.47
N ILE A 534 -14.99 21.37 -1.47
CA ILE A 534 -16.18 20.98 -2.21
C ILE A 534 -15.67 20.22 -3.44
N PHE A 535 -15.72 18.90 -3.35
CA PHE A 535 -15.20 17.99 -4.34
C PHE A 535 -16.27 17.72 -5.40
N LEU A 536 -16.03 18.23 -6.60
CA LEU A 536 -16.97 18.15 -7.71
C LEU A 536 -16.88 16.83 -8.50
N GLN A 537 -15.91 15.98 -8.14
CA GLN A 537 -15.50 14.79 -8.88
C GLN A 537 -15.09 15.06 -10.34
N HIS A 538 -14.40 14.09 -10.94
CA HIS A 538 -14.11 14.09 -12.39
C HIS A 538 -14.86 12.97 -13.13
N GLY A 539 -15.61 12.12 -12.44
CA GLY A 539 -16.42 11.06 -13.00
C GLY A 539 -17.27 10.39 -11.93
N ILE A 540 -18.35 9.71 -12.34
CA ILE A 540 -19.28 9.04 -11.43
C ILE A 540 -18.57 7.83 -10.79
N MET A 541 -18.59 7.76 -9.48
CA MET A 541 -17.87 6.76 -8.70
C MET A 541 -18.70 5.49 -8.51
N PHE A 542 -19.15 4.90 -9.63
CA PHE A 542 -19.98 3.69 -9.66
C PHE A 542 -19.47 2.61 -10.64
N ALA A 543 -18.18 2.63 -10.99
CA ALA A 543 -17.58 1.61 -11.88
C ALA A 543 -16.59 0.70 -11.16
N LYS A 544 -15.53 1.29 -10.58
CA LYS A 544 -14.52 0.53 -9.81
C LYS A 544 -14.95 0.34 -8.35
N PRO A 545 -14.58 -0.78 -7.72
CA PRO A 545 -14.88 -0.99 -6.31
C PRO A 545 -14.08 -0.04 -5.42
N VAL A 546 -14.76 0.71 -4.53
CA VAL A 546 -14.09 1.63 -3.59
C VAL A 546 -13.41 0.93 -2.41
N ASP A 547 -13.81 -0.31 -2.10
CA ASP A 547 -13.21 -1.11 -1.02
C ASP A 547 -11.85 -1.74 -1.42
N ASN A 548 -11.39 -1.50 -2.64
CA ASN A 548 -10.09 -2.01 -3.07
C ASN A 548 -8.95 -1.43 -2.20
N PRO A 549 -7.86 -2.18 -1.95
CA PRO A 549 -6.79 -1.72 -1.06
C PRO A 549 -6.10 -0.41 -1.49
N MET A 550 -6.13 -0.08 -2.79
CA MET A 550 -5.53 1.15 -3.33
C MET A 550 -6.40 2.39 -3.09
N ALA A 551 -7.71 2.21 -2.90
CA ALA A 551 -8.67 3.29 -2.65
C ALA A 551 -8.79 3.67 -1.16
N PHE A 552 -8.17 2.92 -0.25
CA PHE A 552 -8.29 3.14 1.20
C PHE A 552 -7.88 4.54 1.68
N GLY A 553 -7.01 5.23 0.92
CA GLY A 553 -6.61 6.61 1.20
C GLY A 553 -7.73 7.65 1.01
N PHE A 554 -8.79 7.32 0.28
CA PHE A 554 -9.95 8.19 0.03
C PHE A 554 -11.04 8.06 1.09
N HIS A 555 -11.00 7.06 1.97
CA HIS A 555 -11.97 6.90 3.05
C HIS A 555 -11.92 8.11 4.00
N LYS A 556 -13.08 8.60 4.44
CA LYS A 556 -13.20 9.83 5.26
C LYS A 556 -12.33 9.78 6.52
N ASP A 557 -12.20 8.61 7.16
CA ASP A 557 -11.41 8.43 8.39
C ASP A 557 -9.89 8.25 8.16
N LYS A 558 -9.46 8.17 6.89
CA LYS A 558 -8.06 8.02 6.47
C LYS A 558 -7.54 9.21 5.68
N ASN A 559 -8.44 9.89 4.97
CA ASN A 559 -8.13 11.05 4.14
C ASN A 559 -7.58 12.18 5.02
N LEU A 560 -6.49 12.80 4.56
CA LEU A 560 -5.79 13.86 5.27
C LEU A 560 -6.35 15.26 4.94
N TYR A 561 -7.15 15.36 3.89
CA TYR A 561 -7.76 16.62 3.45
C TYR A 561 -9.14 16.79 4.07
N ASN A 562 -9.50 18.03 4.39
CA ASN A 562 -10.82 18.38 4.89
C ASN A 562 -11.86 18.31 3.76
N MET A 563 -12.32 17.09 3.47
CA MET A 563 -13.41 16.85 2.53
C MET A 563 -14.72 17.33 3.15
N TYR A 564 -15.22 18.48 2.70
CA TYR A 564 -16.41 19.10 3.29
C TYR A 564 -17.68 18.61 2.63
N LYS A 565 -17.70 18.63 1.29
CA LYS A 565 -18.83 18.13 0.50
C LYS A 565 -18.34 17.44 -0.76
N SER A 566 -19.00 16.37 -1.18
CA SER A 566 -18.77 15.70 -2.46
C SER A 566 -20.04 15.74 -3.30
N VAL A 567 -19.94 16.20 -4.54
CA VAL A 567 -21.02 16.10 -5.52
C VAL A 567 -21.26 14.64 -5.83
N ILE A 568 -22.52 14.22 -5.96
CA ILE A 568 -22.93 12.90 -6.46
C ILE A 568 -24.01 13.08 -7.53
N SER A 569 -24.18 12.05 -8.35
CA SER A 569 -25.08 12.00 -9.50
C SER A 569 -26.34 11.19 -9.25
N SER A 570 -26.37 10.36 -8.20
CA SER A 570 -27.57 9.65 -7.73
C SER A 570 -27.42 9.15 -6.28
N GLU A 571 -28.53 8.79 -5.64
CA GLU A 571 -28.48 8.08 -4.35
C GLU A 571 -27.89 6.66 -4.46
N LEU A 572 -27.87 6.07 -5.66
CA LEU A 572 -27.17 4.81 -5.91
C LEU A 572 -25.64 5.00 -5.80
N GLU A 573 -25.09 6.08 -6.37
CA GLU A 573 -23.68 6.44 -6.20
C GLU A 573 -23.33 6.73 -4.74
N ALA A 574 -24.25 7.32 -3.97
CA ALA A 574 -24.05 7.59 -2.54
C ALA A 574 -23.70 6.31 -1.75
N GLY A 575 -24.19 5.14 -2.19
CA GLY A 575 -23.84 3.84 -1.62
C GLY A 575 -22.32 3.58 -1.56
N GLU A 576 -21.57 3.99 -2.57
CA GLU A 576 -20.10 3.83 -2.59
C GLU A 576 -19.42 4.80 -1.61
N PHE A 577 -19.96 6.01 -1.45
CA PHE A 577 -19.48 6.95 -0.43
C PHE A 577 -19.73 6.45 0.99
N TYR A 578 -20.86 5.77 1.25
CA TYR A 578 -21.15 5.17 2.56
C TYR A 578 -20.16 4.07 2.93
N LYS A 579 -19.73 3.22 1.98
CA LYS A 579 -18.65 2.23 2.20
C LYS A 579 -17.34 2.91 2.62
N MET A 580 -17.08 4.10 2.08
CA MET A 580 -15.94 4.94 2.44
C MET A 580 -16.14 5.79 3.72
N LYS A 581 -17.23 5.57 4.46
CA LYS A 581 -17.61 6.25 5.71
C LYS A 581 -17.93 7.74 5.57
N TYR A 582 -18.38 8.15 4.41
CA TYR A 582 -19.07 9.42 4.27
C TYR A 582 -20.51 9.26 4.74
N ASP A 583 -21.10 10.34 5.24
CA ASP A 583 -22.50 10.43 5.65
C ASP A 583 -23.28 11.19 4.59
N ARG A 584 -24.62 11.07 4.57
CA ARG A 584 -25.45 11.77 3.58
C ARG A 584 -25.23 13.29 3.57
N ASP A 585 -24.95 13.87 4.74
CA ASP A 585 -24.65 15.28 4.92
C ASP A 585 -23.30 15.69 4.31
N ASP A 586 -22.39 14.76 4.02
CA ASP A 586 -21.17 15.08 3.26
C ASP A 586 -21.41 15.13 1.75
N LEU A 587 -22.62 14.81 1.28
CA LEU A 587 -22.91 14.62 -0.15
C LEU A 587 -23.89 15.68 -0.66
N ILE A 588 -23.70 16.09 -1.92
CA ILE A 588 -24.57 17.03 -2.62
C ILE A 588 -25.09 16.35 -3.89
N LEU A 589 -26.39 16.12 -3.96
CA LEU A 589 -27.02 15.47 -5.11
C LEU A 589 -27.33 16.52 -6.18
N THR A 590 -26.45 16.63 -7.18
CA THR A 590 -26.55 17.64 -8.24
C THR A 590 -26.19 17.15 -9.63
N GLY A 591 -25.50 16.01 -9.75
CA GLY A 591 -24.81 15.62 -10.98
C GLY A 591 -23.53 16.42 -11.21
N LEU A 592 -22.72 15.96 -12.16
CA LEU A 592 -21.42 16.55 -12.48
C LEU A 592 -21.57 17.78 -13.39
N ALA A 593 -20.94 18.91 -13.04
CA ALA A 593 -21.00 20.15 -13.83
C ALA A 593 -20.46 20.00 -15.25
N THR A 594 -19.47 19.11 -15.46
CA THR A 594 -18.91 18.84 -16.80
C THR A 594 -19.97 18.28 -17.77
N PHE A 595 -20.97 17.54 -17.26
CA PHE A 595 -21.97 16.88 -18.10
C PHE A 595 -22.87 17.90 -18.81
N ASP A 596 -23.12 19.07 -18.23
CA ASP A 596 -23.89 20.14 -18.90
C ASP A 596 -23.32 20.49 -20.29
N TYR A 597 -22.01 20.35 -20.48
CA TYR A 597 -21.27 20.68 -21.71
C TYR A 597 -20.78 19.45 -22.48
N ALA A 598 -20.97 18.23 -21.95
CA ALA A 598 -20.52 17.00 -22.57
C ALA A 598 -21.40 16.67 -23.79
N LYS A 599 -20.83 16.72 -24.99
CA LYS A 599 -21.48 16.39 -26.27
C LYS A 599 -20.51 15.62 -27.16
N LEU A 600 -21.06 14.80 -28.06
CA LEU A 600 -20.33 14.28 -29.21
C LEU A 600 -20.09 15.40 -30.23
N GLU A 601 -19.00 15.29 -30.97
CA GLU A 601 -18.77 16.11 -32.17
C GLU A 601 -19.75 15.71 -33.28
N PRO A 602 -20.20 16.63 -34.14
CA PRO A 602 -21.22 16.35 -35.18
C PRO A 602 -20.88 15.22 -36.16
N HIS A 603 -19.60 14.85 -36.28
CA HIS A 603 -19.10 13.81 -37.19
C HIS A 603 -18.34 12.70 -36.45
N ALA A 604 -18.66 12.48 -35.17
CA ALA A 604 -18.10 11.38 -34.40
C ALA A 604 -18.41 10.02 -35.05
N ASP A 605 -17.37 9.30 -35.47
CA ASP A 605 -17.47 8.03 -36.18
C ASP A 605 -16.63 6.91 -35.53
N LYS A 606 -15.86 7.23 -34.49
CA LYS A 606 -14.91 6.29 -33.88
C LYS A 606 -15.57 5.35 -32.88
N ILE A 607 -14.90 4.22 -32.67
CA ILE A 607 -15.22 3.21 -31.68
C ILE A 607 -14.05 3.18 -30.71
N ALA A 608 -14.21 3.79 -29.54
CA ALA A 608 -13.15 3.82 -28.53
C ALA A 608 -13.12 2.52 -27.74
N PHE A 609 -11.94 1.91 -27.60
CA PHE A 609 -11.68 0.87 -26.62
C PHE A 609 -10.72 1.39 -25.55
N MET A 610 -11.22 1.55 -24.32
CA MET A 610 -10.50 2.17 -23.20
C MET A 610 -10.55 1.29 -21.94
N PRO A 611 -9.79 0.18 -21.89
CA PRO A 611 -9.77 -0.68 -20.71
C PRO A 611 -9.10 -0.01 -19.51
N THR A 612 -9.51 -0.42 -18.31
CA THR A 612 -8.97 0.12 -17.07
C THR A 612 -7.51 -0.29 -16.84
N TYR A 613 -6.78 0.63 -16.19
CA TYR A 613 -5.42 0.39 -15.74
C TYR A 613 -5.31 -0.76 -14.71
N ARG A 614 -4.41 -1.71 -15.00
CA ARG A 614 -4.11 -2.91 -14.20
C ARG A 614 -2.84 -2.69 -13.39
N TYR A 615 -2.98 -2.12 -12.19
CA TYR A 615 -1.83 -1.75 -11.35
C TYR A 615 -1.01 -2.95 -10.87
N TRP A 616 -1.59 -4.15 -10.86
CA TRP A 616 -0.87 -5.36 -10.52
C TRP A 616 0.20 -5.65 -11.57
N GLU A 617 -0.09 -5.49 -12.86
CA GLU A 617 0.81 -5.82 -13.99
C GLU A 617 1.92 -4.80 -14.25
N GLU A 618 2.06 -3.75 -13.42
CA GLU A 618 3.12 -2.74 -13.57
C GLU A 618 4.52 -3.37 -13.63
N GLY A 619 4.74 -4.46 -12.89
CA GLY A 619 6.01 -5.18 -12.89
C GLY A 619 6.39 -5.68 -14.28
N LEU A 620 5.44 -6.26 -15.02
CA LEU A 620 5.66 -6.75 -16.38
C LEU A 620 5.97 -5.61 -17.34
N VAL A 621 5.23 -4.51 -17.23
CA VAL A 621 5.37 -3.33 -18.10
C VAL A 621 6.74 -2.68 -17.92
N TYR A 622 7.15 -2.41 -16.68
CA TYR A 622 8.43 -1.75 -16.40
C TYR A 622 9.66 -2.61 -16.74
N ASN A 623 9.48 -3.93 -16.94
CA ASN A 623 10.55 -4.84 -17.37
C ASN A 623 10.52 -5.11 -18.89
N ASN A 624 9.82 -4.30 -19.69
CA ASN A 624 9.67 -4.46 -21.14
C ASN A 624 9.02 -5.78 -21.56
N ARG A 625 8.12 -6.34 -20.73
CA ARG A 625 7.40 -7.60 -21.00
C ARG A 625 5.89 -7.34 -21.11
N ILE A 626 5.53 -6.19 -21.67
CA ILE A 626 4.13 -5.77 -21.77
C ILE A 626 3.28 -6.76 -22.57
N GLU A 627 3.86 -7.45 -23.56
CA GLU A 627 3.18 -8.46 -24.38
C GLU A 627 2.63 -9.64 -23.56
N GLU A 628 3.20 -9.88 -22.38
CA GLU A 628 2.79 -10.94 -21.48
C GLU A 628 1.60 -10.55 -20.59
N THR A 629 1.34 -9.25 -20.48
CA THR A 629 0.22 -8.71 -19.69
C THR A 629 -1.12 -9.10 -20.28
N SER A 630 -2.08 -9.35 -19.41
CA SER A 630 -3.47 -9.49 -19.80
C SER A 630 -3.98 -8.20 -20.47
N TYR A 631 -3.52 -7.02 -20.01
CA TYR A 631 -3.85 -5.73 -20.64
C TYR A 631 -3.52 -5.71 -22.15
N TYR A 632 -2.28 -6.05 -22.51
CA TYR A 632 -1.82 -6.05 -23.90
C TYR A 632 -2.52 -7.11 -24.75
N LYS A 633 -2.65 -8.33 -24.22
CA LYS A 633 -3.32 -9.44 -24.91
C LYS A 633 -4.76 -9.08 -25.28
N THR A 634 -5.47 -8.43 -24.37
CA THR A 634 -6.85 -7.98 -24.61
C THR A 634 -6.90 -6.86 -25.65
N LEU A 635 -5.98 -5.88 -25.62
CA LEU A 635 -5.86 -4.89 -26.69
C LEU A 635 -5.64 -5.55 -28.05
N MET A 636 -4.67 -6.46 -28.16
CA MET A 636 -4.36 -7.14 -29.42
C MET A 636 -5.52 -8.01 -29.92
N LYS A 637 -6.21 -8.70 -29.02
CA LYS A 637 -7.39 -9.50 -29.35
C LYS A 637 -8.50 -8.64 -29.97
N VAL A 638 -8.81 -7.49 -29.37
CA VAL A 638 -9.79 -6.53 -29.92
C VAL A 638 -9.33 -5.95 -31.25
N ILE A 639 -8.07 -5.52 -31.36
CA ILE A 639 -7.50 -4.99 -32.61
C ILE A 639 -7.65 -6.01 -33.74
N LYS A 640 -7.25 -7.26 -33.52
CA LYS A 640 -7.31 -8.32 -34.52
C LYS A 640 -8.73 -8.67 -34.92
N ALA A 641 -9.66 -8.68 -33.97
CA ALA A 641 -11.07 -8.91 -34.26
C ALA A 641 -11.66 -7.79 -35.13
N PHE A 642 -11.36 -6.52 -34.84
CA PHE A 642 -11.81 -5.38 -35.66
C PHE A 642 -11.16 -5.37 -37.05
N GLU A 643 -9.89 -5.76 -37.15
CA GLU A 643 -9.17 -5.93 -38.42
C GLU A 643 -9.86 -6.98 -39.31
N GLN A 644 -10.19 -8.15 -38.75
CA GLN A 644 -10.88 -9.22 -39.47
C GLN A 644 -12.28 -8.81 -39.98
N GLN A 645 -12.93 -7.85 -39.32
CA GLN A 645 -14.24 -7.33 -39.71
C GLN A 645 -14.19 -6.05 -40.55
N ASN A 646 -13.00 -5.63 -41.02
CA ASN A 646 -12.78 -4.36 -41.74
C ASN A 646 -13.22 -3.09 -40.98
N LEU A 647 -13.29 -3.16 -39.64
CA LEU A 647 -13.66 -2.05 -38.75
C LEU A 647 -12.46 -1.32 -38.14
N LEU A 648 -11.23 -1.75 -38.45
CA LEU A 648 -10.00 -1.17 -37.88
C LEU A 648 -9.91 0.36 -38.05
N HIS A 649 -10.35 0.89 -39.19
CA HIS A 649 -10.34 2.33 -39.48
C HIS A 649 -11.23 3.17 -38.55
N ARG A 650 -12.20 2.54 -37.88
CA ARG A 650 -13.07 3.18 -36.87
C ARG A 650 -12.56 2.98 -35.45
N LEU A 651 -11.76 1.93 -35.20
CA LEU A 651 -11.26 1.62 -33.86
C LEU A 651 -10.29 2.69 -33.36
N LEU A 652 -10.43 3.07 -32.10
CA LEU A 652 -9.51 3.95 -31.38
C LEU A 652 -9.11 3.28 -30.05
N ILE A 653 -7.85 2.89 -29.93
CA ILE A 653 -7.28 2.33 -28.71
C ILE A 653 -6.85 3.48 -27.79
N VAL A 654 -7.39 3.52 -26.58
CA VAL A 654 -7.08 4.55 -25.59
C VAL A 654 -6.39 3.90 -24.40
N PRO A 655 -5.06 3.70 -24.45
CA PRO A 655 -4.34 3.10 -23.35
C PRO A 655 -4.23 4.08 -22.18
N HIS A 656 -4.13 3.57 -20.96
CA HIS A 656 -3.88 4.41 -19.80
C HIS A 656 -2.51 5.09 -19.90
N ASN A 657 -2.42 6.38 -19.56
CA ASN A 657 -1.21 7.22 -19.71
C ASN A 657 0.10 6.61 -19.17
N LYS A 658 0.03 5.80 -18.11
CA LYS A 658 1.20 5.10 -17.56
C LYS A 658 1.78 4.03 -18.50
N PHE A 659 0.94 3.43 -19.34
CA PHE A 659 1.30 2.34 -20.25
C PHE A 659 1.42 2.81 -21.70
N SER A 660 0.91 4.00 -22.05
CA SER A 660 0.84 4.48 -23.43
C SER A 660 2.19 4.42 -24.15
N GLU A 661 3.29 4.87 -23.55
CA GLU A 661 4.62 4.80 -24.17
C GLU A 661 5.05 3.36 -24.47
N PHE A 662 4.82 2.43 -23.53
CA PHE A 662 5.12 1.01 -23.72
C PHE A 662 4.25 0.41 -24.83
N ILE A 663 2.96 0.75 -24.89
CA ILE A 663 2.06 0.31 -25.95
C ILE A 663 2.52 0.85 -27.32
N TYR A 664 2.87 2.13 -27.42
CA TYR A 664 3.38 2.73 -28.65
C TYR A 664 4.63 2.04 -29.17
N ASN A 665 5.55 1.66 -28.28
CA ASN A 665 6.80 1.01 -28.65
C ASN A 665 6.61 -0.45 -29.07
N ASN A 666 5.59 -1.15 -28.53
CA ASN A 666 5.36 -2.57 -28.79
C ASN A 666 4.27 -2.83 -29.85
N MET A 667 3.50 -1.80 -30.27
CA MET A 667 2.49 -1.91 -31.34
C MET A 667 2.74 -0.90 -32.47
N PRO A 668 3.93 -0.86 -33.10
CA PRO A 668 4.28 0.18 -34.07
C PRO A 668 3.35 0.20 -35.28
N GLU A 669 2.87 -0.94 -35.77
CA GLU A 669 1.91 -1.00 -36.89
C GLU A 669 0.54 -0.36 -36.58
N TYR A 670 0.13 -0.34 -35.30
CA TYR A 670 -1.17 0.16 -34.85
C TYR A 670 -1.12 1.60 -34.31
N LYS A 671 0.01 2.30 -34.44
CA LYS A 671 0.18 3.67 -33.94
C LYS A 671 -0.91 4.64 -34.43
N HIS A 672 -1.43 4.43 -35.62
CA HIS A 672 -2.46 5.28 -36.25
C HIS A 672 -3.85 5.17 -35.59
N ILE A 673 -4.12 4.13 -34.81
CA ILE A 673 -5.37 3.94 -34.06
C ILE A 673 -5.21 4.15 -32.56
N ILE A 674 -4.04 4.55 -32.07
CA ILE A 674 -3.81 4.77 -30.63
C ILE A 674 -3.95 6.27 -30.32
N SER A 675 -4.73 6.59 -29.28
CA SER A 675 -4.88 7.96 -28.75
C SER A 675 -4.39 8.04 -27.31
N ASP A 676 -3.52 9.02 -27.03
CA ASP A 676 -3.07 9.36 -25.68
C ASP A 676 -3.97 10.39 -24.97
N ASN A 677 -5.08 10.78 -25.61
CA ASN A 677 -5.98 11.81 -25.10
C ASN A 677 -7.41 11.24 -24.90
N PRO A 678 -7.72 10.73 -23.70
CA PRO A 678 -9.05 10.21 -23.36
C PRO A 678 -10.17 11.23 -23.55
N SER A 679 -9.92 12.50 -23.26
CA SER A 679 -10.93 13.57 -23.39
C SER A 679 -11.33 13.81 -24.83
N GLU A 680 -10.40 13.63 -25.78
CA GLU A 680 -10.69 13.72 -27.20
C GLU A 680 -11.41 12.46 -27.70
N ALA A 681 -10.96 11.29 -27.26
CA ALA A 681 -11.61 10.02 -27.60
C ALA A 681 -13.11 10.02 -27.23
N LEU A 682 -13.48 10.58 -26.07
CA LEU A 682 -14.88 10.71 -25.64
C LEU A 682 -15.75 11.58 -26.56
N LYS A 683 -15.16 12.53 -27.29
CA LYS A 683 -15.91 13.45 -28.17
C LYS A 683 -16.13 12.90 -29.56
N ILE A 684 -15.16 12.16 -30.09
CA ILE A 684 -15.15 11.68 -31.48
C ILE A 684 -15.65 10.24 -31.62
N SER A 685 -15.91 9.54 -30.51
CA SER A 685 -16.33 8.14 -30.53
C SER A 685 -17.83 8.00 -30.29
N ASN A 686 -18.55 7.48 -31.28
CA ASN A 686 -19.98 7.19 -31.18
C ASN A 686 -20.27 5.82 -30.55
N VAL A 687 -19.26 4.97 -30.38
CA VAL A 687 -19.30 3.77 -29.55
C VAL A 687 -18.17 3.82 -28.54
N PHE A 688 -18.44 3.46 -27.29
CA PHE A 688 -17.44 3.46 -26.21
C PHE A 688 -17.42 2.13 -25.47
N ILE A 689 -16.28 1.44 -25.55
CA ILE A 689 -16.07 0.09 -25.03
C ILE A 689 -15.08 0.17 -23.86
N THR A 690 -15.44 -0.40 -22.71
CA THR A 690 -14.54 -0.50 -21.54
C THR A 690 -14.92 -1.70 -20.66
N ASP A 691 -14.09 -2.01 -19.67
CA ASP A 691 -14.39 -2.91 -18.55
C ASP A 691 -15.08 -2.18 -17.36
N TYR A 692 -14.35 -1.61 -16.42
CA TYR A 692 -14.84 -0.97 -15.18
C TYR A 692 -14.41 0.50 -15.08
N SER A 693 -14.53 1.28 -16.16
CA SER A 693 -14.13 2.68 -16.20
C SER A 693 -15.34 3.60 -16.02
N SER A 694 -15.23 4.62 -15.16
CA SER A 694 -16.28 5.64 -15.00
C SER A 694 -16.46 6.54 -16.22
N ALA A 695 -15.51 6.53 -17.16
CA ALA A 695 -15.60 7.31 -18.40
C ALA A 695 -16.72 6.85 -19.33
N ILE A 696 -17.20 5.59 -19.20
CA ILE A 696 -18.34 5.11 -19.99
C ILE A 696 -19.61 5.91 -19.69
N TYR A 697 -19.76 6.40 -18.45
CA TYR A 697 -20.90 7.24 -18.08
C TYR A 697 -20.84 8.62 -18.76
N ASP A 698 -19.65 9.23 -18.86
CA ASP A 698 -19.45 10.45 -19.66
C ASP A 698 -19.75 10.18 -21.14
N ALA A 699 -19.23 9.08 -21.69
CA ALA A 699 -19.48 8.70 -23.08
C ALA A 699 -20.98 8.54 -23.37
N GLN A 700 -21.71 7.83 -22.51
CA GLN A 700 -23.16 7.67 -22.63
C GLN A 700 -23.89 9.01 -22.50
N PHE A 701 -23.49 9.89 -21.57
CA PHE A 701 -24.07 11.24 -21.45
C PHE A 701 -23.91 12.07 -22.74
N ARG A 702 -22.77 11.93 -23.43
CA ARG A 702 -22.50 12.60 -24.71
C ARG A 702 -23.37 12.09 -25.85
N GLY A 703 -23.90 10.88 -25.72
CA GLY A 703 -24.70 10.18 -26.71
C GLY A 703 -23.98 9.01 -27.39
N ALA A 704 -22.82 8.56 -26.88
CA ALA A 704 -22.17 7.36 -27.40
C ALA A 704 -22.89 6.09 -26.96
N TYR A 705 -22.86 5.06 -27.81
CA TYR A 705 -23.34 3.72 -27.49
C TYR A 705 -22.36 3.02 -26.53
N PRO A 706 -22.74 2.74 -25.27
CA PRO A 706 -21.85 2.15 -24.27
C PRO A 706 -21.79 0.62 -24.42
N ILE A 707 -20.59 0.02 -24.33
CA ILE A 707 -20.42 -1.44 -24.30
C ILE A 707 -19.49 -1.83 -23.16
N PHE A 708 -19.92 -2.79 -22.33
CA PHE A 708 -19.11 -3.39 -21.28
C PHE A 708 -18.44 -4.65 -21.80
N TYR A 709 -17.12 -4.63 -21.97
CA TYR A 709 -16.35 -5.80 -22.39
C TYR A 709 -15.81 -6.55 -21.16
N TRP A 710 -16.50 -7.63 -20.78
CA TRP A 710 -16.34 -8.36 -19.52
C TRP A 710 -15.87 -9.80 -19.71
N GLU A 711 -15.16 -10.07 -20.80
CA GLU A 711 -14.53 -11.38 -21.04
C GLU A 711 -13.62 -11.81 -19.86
N GLU A 712 -12.88 -10.87 -19.27
CA GLU A 712 -11.96 -11.14 -18.14
C GLU A 712 -12.56 -10.76 -16.76
N LYS A 713 -13.89 -10.66 -16.64
CA LYS A 713 -14.60 -10.16 -15.43
C LYS A 713 -14.09 -10.79 -14.14
N ASP A 714 -14.11 -12.11 -14.04
CA ASP A 714 -13.73 -12.81 -12.80
C ASP A 714 -12.25 -12.60 -12.46
N TYR A 715 -11.39 -12.51 -13.47
CA TYR A 715 -9.98 -12.19 -13.28
C TYR A 715 -9.81 -10.78 -12.70
N LEU A 716 -10.48 -9.78 -13.28
CA LEU A 716 -10.42 -8.39 -12.81
C LEU A 716 -10.92 -8.26 -11.37
N ILE A 717 -12.05 -8.90 -11.02
CA ILE A 717 -12.60 -8.89 -9.65
C ILE A 717 -11.60 -9.47 -8.64
N ARG A 718 -10.97 -10.61 -8.97
CA ARG A 718 -9.93 -11.22 -8.12
C ARG A 718 -8.75 -10.27 -7.88
N GLN A 719 -8.30 -9.57 -8.91
CA GLN A 719 -7.16 -8.66 -8.82
C GLN A 719 -7.48 -7.35 -8.09
N TYR A 720 -8.69 -6.81 -8.28
CA TYR A 720 -9.20 -5.68 -7.50
C TYR A 720 -9.38 -6.02 -6.01
N LYS A 721 -9.54 -7.33 -5.69
CA LYS A 721 -9.80 -7.83 -4.32
C LYS A 721 -11.10 -7.26 -3.72
N ALA A 722 -12.01 -6.83 -4.57
CA ALA A 722 -13.29 -6.23 -4.23
C ALA A 722 -14.25 -6.34 -5.42
N ILE A 723 -15.55 -6.30 -5.15
CA ILE A 723 -16.61 -6.47 -6.16
C ILE A 723 -17.01 -5.10 -6.72
N PRO A 724 -16.88 -4.85 -8.03
CA PRO A 724 -17.37 -3.65 -8.70
C PRO A 724 -18.87 -3.43 -8.44
N PRO A 725 -19.33 -2.19 -8.22
CA PRO A 725 -20.75 -1.90 -8.01
C PRO A 725 -21.59 -2.05 -9.28
N VAL A 726 -21.00 -1.86 -10.47
CA VAL A 726 -21.62 -2.20 -11.75
C VAL A 726 -21.49 -3.70 -12.03
N ASN A 727 -22.60 -4.33 -12.40
CA ASN A 727 -22.75 -5.77 -12.60
C ASN A 727 -23.79 -6.07 -13.71
N ASP A 728 -24.06 -7.35 -13.92
CA ASP A 728 -24.93 -7.88 -14.98
C ASP A 728 -26.35 -7.30 -14.94
N GLU A 729 -26.85 -6.99 -13.74
CA GLU A 729 -28.21 -6.53 -13.52
C GLU A 729 -28.36 -5.02 -13.75
N ASN A 730 -27.31 -4.25 -13.49
CA ASN A 730 -27.37 -2.79 -13.45
C ASN A 730 -26.45 -2.09 -14.48
N ALA A 731 -25.78 -2.84 -15.36
CA ALA A 731 -24.96 -2.26 -16.43
C ALA A 731 -25.82 -1.36 -17.34
N PRO A 732 -25.41 -0.10 -17.60
CA PRO A 732 -26.14 0.82 -18.47
C PRO A 732 -25.77 0.69 -19.96
N GLY A 733 -25.39 -0.51 -20.39
CA GLY A 733 -25.08 -0.84 -21.77
C GLY A 733 -24.94 -2.35 -21.94
N PRO A 734 -25.01 -2.88 -23.18
CA PRO A 734 -24.81 -4.29 -23.45
C PRO A 734 -23.44 -4.79 -22.97
N ILE A 735 -23.44 -6.06 -22.56
CA ILE A 735 -22.25 -6.73 -22.03
C ILE A 735 -21.78 -7.77 -23.03
N ALA A 736 -20.51 -7.67 -23.41
CA ALA A 736 -19.81 -8.65 -24.24
C ALA A 736 -18.94 -9.55 -23.35
N TYR A 737 -19.20 -10.86 -23.35
CA TYR A 737 -18.41 -11.85 -22.61
C TYR A 737 -17.33 -12.52 -23.46
N SER A 738 -17.34 -12.28 -24.76
CA SER A 738 -16.32 -12.69 -25.70
C SER A 738 -16.06 -11.60 -26.74
N VAL A 739 -14.95 -11.72 -27.47
CA VAL A 739 -14.67 -10.81 -28.59
C VAL A 739 -15.68 -10.94 -29.74
N ASP A 740 -16.28 -12.13 -29.92
CA ASP A 740 -17.31 -12.36 -30.93
C ASP A 740 -18.63 -11.68 -30.52
N ASP A 741 -19.00 -11.73 -29.23
CA ASP A 741 -20.12 -10.96 -28.69
C ASP A 741 -19.88 -9.46 -28.90
N LEU A 742 -18.66 -8.98 -28.61
CA LEU A 742 -18.29 -7.58 -28.77
C LEU A 742 -18.49 -7.11 -30.21
N LEU A 743 -17.98 -7.87 -31.19
CA LEU A 743 -18.16 -7.54 -32.60
C LEU A 743 -19.63 -7.59 -33.04
N SER A 744 -20.40 -8.54 -32.51
CA SER A 744 -21.82 -8.67 -32.81
C SER A 744 -22.60 -7.46 -32.29
N ILE A 745 -22.38 -7.08 -31.04
CA ILE A 745 -22.99 -5.88 -30.43
C ILE A 745 -22.58 -4.60 -31.17
N VAL A 746 -21.31 -4.48 -31.57
CA VAL A 746 -20.84 -3.31 -32.34
C VAL A 746 -21.55 -3.21 -33.69
N LYS A 747 -21.70 -4.32 -34.41
CA LYS A 747 -22.42 -4.34 -35.70
C LYS A 747 -23.89 -4.02 -35.53
N GLU A 748 -24.54 -4.65 -34.54
CA GLU A 748 -25.94 -4.35 -34.21
C GLU A 748 -26.14 -2.87 -33.85
N ALA A 749 -25.23 -2.29 -33.07
CA ALA A 749 -25.25 -0.87 -32.76
C ALA A 749 -25.08 0.00 -34.02
N ILE A 750 -24.24 -0.39 -34.97
CA ILE A 750 -24.10 0.32 -36.25
C ILE A 750 -25.37 0.19 -37.11
N ASP A 751 -25.92 -1.02 -37.23
CA ASP A 751 -27.09 -1.32 -38.07
C ASP A 751 -28.37 -0.66 -37.52
N ASN A 752 -28.45 -0.47 -36.21
CA ASN A 752 -29.57 0.17 -35.51
C ASN A 752 -29.32 1.67 -35.22
N ASP A 753 -28.40 2.34 -35.94
CA ASP A 753 -28.10 3.77 -35.80
C ASP A 753 -27.81 4.20 -34.34
N TYR A 754 -27.13 3.34 -33.58
CA TYR A 754 -26.72 3.53 -32.19
C TYR A 754 -27.88 3.76 -31.22
N VAL A 755 -29.09 3.30 -31.55
CA VAL A 755 -30.24 3.34 -30.65
C VAL A 755 -30.03 2.33 -29.52
N LEU A 756 -30.02 2.82 -28.28
CA LEU A 756 -29.83 2.00 -27.09
C LEU A 756 -31.18 1.55 -26.52
N ASP A 757 -31.26 0.29 -26.09
CA ASP A 757 -32.47 -0.24 -25.46
C ASP A 757 -32.86 0.54 -24.19
N GLN A 758 -34.17 0.57 -23.93
CA GLN A 758 -34.74 1.32 -22.81
C GLN A 758 -34.18 0.87 -21.46
N ILE A 759 -33.93 -0.44 -21.27
CA ILE A 759 -33.38 -0.98 -20.02
C ILE A 759 -32.01 -0.38 -19.66
N TYR A 760 -31.12 -0.22 -20.64
CA TYR A 760 -29.81 0.38 -20.43
C TYR A 760 -29.91 1.89 -20.13
N THR A 761 -30.87 2.57 -20.76
CA THR A 761 -31.18 3.97 -20.47
C THR A 761 -31.73 4.14 -19.04
N GLU A 762 -32.59 3.23 -18.58
CA GLU A 762 -33.11 3.23 -17.22
C GLU A 762 -32.02 2.92 -16.18
N ASN A 763 -31.17 1.94 -16.45
CA ASN A 763 -30.00 1.64 -15.63
C ASN A 763 -29.07 2.85 -15.53
N TYR A 764 -28.83 3.54 -16.66
CA TYR A 764 -28.04 4.77 -16.67
C TYR A 764 -28.67 5.85 -15.79
N ARG A 765 -29.99 6.06 -15.87
CA ARG A 765 -30.70 7.05 -15.04
C ARG A 765 -30.65 6.76 -13.55
N ARG A 766 -30.55 5.48 -13.15
CA ARG A 766 -30.33 5.11 -11.74
C ARG A 766 -28.91 5.48 -11.28
N ILE A 767 -27.93 5.42 -12.17
CA ILE A 767 -26.53 5.78 -11.89
C ILE A 767 -26.32 7.30 -11.97
N ASN A 768 -26.97 7.96 -12.93
CA ASN A 768 -26.93 9.40 -13.17
C ASN A 768 -28.37 9.92 -13.30
N GLU A 769 -28.90 10.47 -12.21
CA GLU A 769 -30.29 10.94 -12.10
C GLU A 769 -30.58 12.14 -13.01
N PHE A 770 -29.56 12.95 -13.32
CA PHE A 770 -29.72 14.22 -14.02
C PHE A 770 -29.24 14.16 -15.47
N ASP A 771 -30.18 14.27 -16.42
CA ASP A 771 -29.92 14.36 -17.87
C ASP A 771 -30.28 15.75 -18.47
N ASP A 772 -30.76 16.67 -17.64
CA ASP A 772 -31.31 17.97 -18.06
C ASP A 772 -30.27 19.09 -18.29
N ARG A 773 -28.99 18.79 -18.07
CA ARG A 773 -27.86 19.73 -18.21
C ARG A 773 -27.99 20.98 -17.32
N GLN A 774 -28.58 20.82 -16.14
CA GLN A 774 -28.67 21.86 -15.11
C GLN A 774 -27.82 21.56 -13.86
N ASN A 775 -26.81 20.69 -13.99
CA ASN A 775 -26.00 20.23 -12.87
C ASN A 775 -25.23 21.40 -12.23
N THR A 776 -24.65 22.27 -13.06
CA THR A 776 -23.92 23.45 -12.59
C THR A 776 -24.85 24.44 -11.89
N THR A 777 -26.10 24.55 -12.35
CA THR A 777 -27.13 25.41 -11.71
C THR A 777 -27.46 24.92 -10.30
N ARG A 778 -27.70 23.61 -10.13
CA ARG A 778 -27.92 22.99 -8.81
C ARG A 778 -26.73 23.19 -7.86
N ILE A 779 -25.50 23.04 -8.37
CA ILE A 779 -24.29 23.33 -7.59
C ILE A 779 -24.26 24.81 -7.18
N LEU A 780 -24.56 25.73 -8.08
CA LEU A 780 -24.59 27.17 -7.79
C LEU A 780 -25.64 27.52 -6.72
N GLU A 781 -26.83 26.91 -6.78
CA GLU A 781 -27.87 27.06 -5.76
C GLU A 781 -27.42 26.57 -4.39
N PHE A 782 -26.76 25.41 -4.34
CA PHE A 782 -26.14 24.90 -3.11
C PHE A 782 -25.12 25.90 -2.55
N LEU A 783 -24.19 26.39 -3.38
CA LEU A 783 -23.15 27.32 -2.94
C LEU A 783 -23.75 28.63 -2.38
N LYS A 784 -24.82 29.14 -3.00
CA LYS A 784 -25.55 30.33 -2.50
C LYS A 784 -26.26 30.05 -1.17
N LYS A 785 -26.95 28.92 -1.07
CA LYS A 785 -27.68 28.51 0.14
C LYS A 785 -26.77 28.38 1.35
N GLU A 786 -25.58 27.81 1.16
CA GLU A 786 -24.55 27.66 2.19
C GLU A 786 -23.71 28.94 2.41
N GLN A 787 -24.06 30.04 1.73
CA GLN A 787 -23.35 31.32 1.78
C GLN A 787 -21.85 31.21 1.44
N ILE A 788 -21.47 30.20 0.63
CA ILE A 788 -20.10 30.02 0.15
C ILE A 788 -19.80 31.07 -0.92
N ILE A 789 -20.78 31.38 -1.78
CA ILE A 789 -20.69 32.44 -2.80
C ILE A 789 -21.59 33.63 -2.52
#